data_AF-A0A2A2JEJ6-F1
#
_entry.id   AF-A0A2A2JEJ6-F1
#
_cell.length_a   1.000
_cell.length_b   1.000
_cell.length_c   1.000
_cell.angle_alpha   90.00
_cell.angle_beta   90.00
_cell.angle_gamma   90.00
#
_symmetry.space_group_name_H-M   'P 1'
#
loop_
_entity.id
_entity.type
_entity.pdbx_description
1 polymer ?
#
loop_
_entity_poly.entity_id
_entity_poly.type
_entity_poly.pdbx_seq_one_letter_code
_entity_poly.pdbx_strand_id
1 'polypeptide(L)'
;MTSLEKQLESLRTATARQLTVERKHVSILFDQREAASHDRETIYKIGCTGLEHLRKIDSAVFDGPNRLFDESALNLNRSMLTKEENEQLDGEIGRFLFLVAPYLQHFACQQTLEWLIYRFQIHAYNAESLMLSLLPFHETNVFGRILSVLDFQFDSSKEWSFLKPYARKRSPVPFNALIKSNPAAVKSLINKFFDHIQFGIGTTDQSFMEAKASILFTFYAKLVCGLLDSKKLDDALLSRIVPLIANGIKAILKLLRREELDQIWERIRDHNAKTELSKLLDPLWETFFRIAAENGDDSVKAINAICMTADASAISSKSASAFFKRFFEFSEQGQFCEEENFKSTIYSLAVRFSDEYMSMVSECRKSNPSLVASVIEKYGLTQLTVMNSDSWLKKKRKRTRSSQSETSVTNVEVAVQVEKSATEKAQEMAESSEFAKRKSFSGDPMKKCVEWMKKADWENVEWALTEMGSRRDYFQKKPDDDVEDFVKMLVQLVVENPSDISRSQAAGAIARAPLNEKFLYFLLDTQDDESKPPSIKKLRSGKAFSAKKSEAEKEPESESFKSKRMEFALDWLLLRDELPASRRIFNQLFEIMNRISESAQVNTHLQQGIVQVLIKMIRNSGSYKVTEGDLQLDGIVEAMRSTHNHLLLRNCLQLLTAAVKVAPASVTSHVMSVFTFMGSGLLKRDNELTLSIIEQTVSALFEALQSGPKDSLRARLICVCRIFAKSAFDIPPHRRPRIGASIAQTVPLEHIPTLIEVFLECFCAQWQKTCSAPEIGARRTGPIALDNVQDAYEDICMAMTASFPATTQLATCLELIQFAVQLGTDSNDAKRVPQSVTDIFDKSKYSLPKLRHFRFVLIGIAAKVLQSKQLYDKLSSVDDDELLAEIEPTGLNLVRACVDLDEMIERGNVAVSQEDAATKRYWVAMSVKAETLAERIRHLLPGGVAARLVARILKQDDVNLKMREKALQLANVKLMQDGYLYKNSSVNEKELIELATVLNQWIKPSRGDKDKARFCNYIYYRLNI
;
A
#
# COMPACT_ATOMS: atom_id res chain seq x y z
N MET A 1 -25.30 4.71 -40.08
CA MET A 1 -24.40 5.44 -40.98
C MET A 1 -24.66 5.00 -42.41
N THR A 2 -24.89 5.95 -43.31
CA THR A 2 -25.03 5.70 -44.76
C THR A 2 -23.68 5.43 -45.42
N SER A 3 -23.67 4.82 -46.63
CA SER A 3 -22.42 4.59 -47.39
C SER A 3 -21.67 5.90 -47.69
N LEU A 4 -22.43 6.96 -48.00
CA LEU A 4 -21.90 8.30 -48.22
C LEU A 4 -21.30 8.91 -46.96
N GLU A 5 -21.94 8.74 -45.79
CA GLU A 5 -21.38 9.17 -44.50
C GLU A 5 -20.04 8.50 -44.20
N LYS A 6 -19.90 7.19 -44.46
CA LYS A 6 -18.62 6.48 -44.30
C LYS A 6 -17.55 6.98 -45.28
N GLN A 7 -17.92 7.27 -46.52
CA GLN A 7 -17.01 7.85 -47.51
C GLN A 7 -16.56 9.25 -47.10
N LEU A 8 -17.48 10.12 -46.66
CA LEU A 8 -17.16 11.44 -46.12
C LEU A 8 -16.29 11.36 -44.87
N GLU A 9 -16.52 10.39 -43.99
CA GLU A 9 -15.71 10.19 -42.79
C GLU A 9 -14.29 9.70 -43.12
N SER A 10 -14.13 8.86 -44.16
CA SER A 10 -12.81 8.47 -44.68
C SER A 10 -12.04 9.61 -45.35
N LEU A 11 -12.74 10.60 -45.92
CA LEU A 11 -12.14 11.78 -46.56
C LEU A 11 -11.84 12.92 -45.58
N ARG A 12 -12.35 12.86 -44.33
CA ARG A 12 -12.06 13.83 -43.26
C ARG A 12 -10.67 13.61 -42.66
N THR A 13 -9.63 13.88 -43.43
CA THR A 13 -8.22 13.90 -42.99
C THR A 13 -7.93 15.06 -42.03
N ALA A 14 -6.81 15.00 -41.30
CA ALA A 14 -6.37 16.10 -40.42
C ALA A 14 -6.28 17.44 -41.17
N THR A 15 -5.83 17.41 -42.44
CA THR A 15 -5.76 18.55 -43.35
C THR A 15 -7.14 19.11 -43.72
N ALA A 16 -8.13 18.24 -44.00
CA ALA A 16 -9.50 18.65 -44.32
C ALA A 16 -10.22 19.31 -43.13
N ARG A 17 -9.87 18.94 -41.89
CA ARG A 17 -10.43 19.52 -40.66
C ARG A 17 -9.85 20.90 -40.30
N GLN A 18 -8.67 21.24 -40.80
CA GLN A 18 -8.12 22.60 -40.59
C GLN A 18 -8.85 23.68 -41.42
N LEU A 19 -9.55 23.28 -42.48
CA LEU A 19 -10.33 24.15 -43.35
C LEU A 19 -11.75 24.40 -42.82
N THR A 20 -12.14 23.82 -41.67
CA THR A 20 -13.44 24.08 -41.04
C THR A 20 -13.45 25.40 -40.27
N VAL A 21 -14.59 26.08 -40.25
CA VAL A 21 -14.77 27.46 -39.72
C VAL A 21 -14.42 27.58 -38.22
N GLU A 22 -14.51 26.50 -37.44
CA GLU A 22 -14.18 26.47 -36.02
C GLU A 22 -12.86 25.72 -35.76
N ARG A 23 -11.81 26.43 -35.33
CA ARG A 23 -10.59 25.80 -34.82
C ARG A 23 -10.85 25.25 -33.42
N LYS A 24 -10.80 23.94 -33.25
CA LYS A 24 -10.87 23.30 -31.94
C LYS A 24 -9.57 23.56 -31.19
N HIS A 25 -9.60 24.40 -30.15
CA HIS A 25 -8.45 24.60 -29.25
C HIS A 25 -8.34 23.39 -28.32
N VAL A 26 -7.31 22.57 -28.55
CA VAL A 26 -7.06 21.33 -27.81
C VAL A 26 -5.84 21.52 -26.91
N SER A 27 -5.98 21.22 -25.62
CA SER A 27 -4.95 21.43 -24.59
C SER A 27 -4.97 20.29 -23.57
N ILE A 28 -3.79 19.93 -23.05
CA ILE A 28 -3.64 19.04 -21.88
C ILE A 28 -3.69 19.83 -20.58
N LEU A 29 -3.18 21.07 -20.59
CA LEU A 29 -3.02 21.89 -19.38
C LEU A 29 -4.25 22.73 -19.05
N PHE A 30 -4.94 23.22 -20.07
CA PHE A 30 -5.98 24.24 -19.95
C PHE A 30 -7.35 23.71 -20.39
N ASP A 31 -8.41 24.26 -19.82
CA ASP A 31 -9.75 24.00 -20.30
C ASP A 31 -10.00 24.73 -21.63
N GLN A 32 -10.98 24.26 -22.41
CA GLN A 32 -11.21 24.74 -23.79
C GLN A 32 -11.36 26.27 -23.91
N ARG A 33 -11.93 26.94 -22.90
CA ARG A 33 -12.09 28.39 -22.86
C ARG A 33 -10.77 29.11 -22.59
N GLU A 34 -9.97 28.58 -21.66
CA GLU A 34 -8.67 29.14 -21.31
C GLU A 34 -7.64 28.90 -22.43
N ALA A 35 -7.64 27.70 -23.01
CA ALA A 35 -6.81 27.34 -24.17
C ALA A 35 -7.08 28.23 -25.40
N ALA A 36 -8.31 28.74 -25.54
CA ALA A 36 -8.67 29.68 -26.60
C ALA A 36 -8.18 31.12 -26.33
N SER A 37 -7.94 31.47 -25.07
CA SER A 37 -7.47 32.80 -24.67
C SER A 37 -5.94 32.96 -24.74
N HIS A 38 -5.20 31.86 -24.80
CA HIS A 38 -3.75 31.89 -24.82
C HIS A 38 -3.20 32.10 -26.22
N ASP A 39 -2.44 33.18 -26.38
CA ASP A 39 -1.68 33.44 -27.60
C ASP A 39 -0.55 32.43 -27.79
N ARG A 40 -0.16 32.27 -29.05
CA ARG A 40 0.88 31.36 -29.47
C ARG A 40 2.22 31.55 -28.74
N GLU A 41 2.64 32.80 -28.55
CA GLU A 41 3.88 33.13 -27.85
C GLU A 41 3.83 32.68 -26.38
N THR A 42 2.65 32.76 -25.75
CA THR A 42 2.44 32.32 -24.37
C THR A 42 2.63 30.80 -24.25
N ILE A 43 2.03 30.03 -25.17
CA ILE A 43 2.16 28.56 -25.18
C ILE A 43 3.58 28.14 -25.50
N TYR A 44 4.26 28.84 -26.41
CA TYR A 44 5.68 28.63 -26.69
C TYR A 44 6.55 28.85 -25.45
N LYS A 45 6.36 29.97 -24.73
CA LYS A 45 7.07 30.26 -23.46
C LYS A 45 6.84 29.18 -22.41
N ILE A 46 5.60 28.68 -22.29
CA ILE A 46 5.27 27.55 -21.40
C ILE A 46 6.06 26.30 -21.78
N GLY A 47 6.12 25.97 -23.08
CA GLY A 47 6.89 24.84 -23.60
C GLY A 47 8.39 24.95 -23.32
N CYS A 48 8.98 26.12 -23.58
CA CYS A 48 10.40 26.38 -23.33
C CYS A 48 10.74 26.32 -21.83
N THR A 49 9.87 26.89 -20.97
CA THR A 49 10.03 26.79 -19.51
C THR A 49 10.00 25.32 -19.05
N GLY A 50 9.10 24.52 -19.62
CA GLY A 50 9.04 23.08 -19.38
C GLY A 50 10.34 22.38 -19.79
N LEU A 51 10.90 22.71 -20.95
CA LEU A 51 12.14 22.12 -21.45
C LEU A 51 13.33 22.52 -20.58
N GLU A 52 13.43 23.78 -20.15
CA GLU A 52 14.46 24.26 -19.22
C GLU A 52 14.41 23.53 -17.87
N HIS A 53 13.20 23.29 -17.35
CA HIS A 53 13.04 22.50 -16.14
C HIS A 53 13.45 21.04 -16.33
N LEU A 54 13.16 20.44 -17.49
CA LEU A 54 13.65 19.10 -17.82
C LEU A 54 15.17 19.05 -17.93
N ARG A 55 15.82 20.09 -18.50
CA ARG A 55 17.29 20.21 -18.53
C ARG A 55 17.90 20.30 -17.13
N LYS A 56 17.27 21.02 -16.20
CA LYS A 56 17.71 21.07 -14.79
C LYS A 56 17.61 19.70 -14.09
N ILE A 57 16.66 18.87 -14.50
CA ILE A 57 16.46 17.53 -13.94
C ILE A 57 17.44 16.53 -14.54
N ASP A 58 17.64 16.58 -15.87
CA ASP A 58 18.54 15.66 -16.58
C ASP A 58 19.18 16.36 -17.79
N SER A 59 20.29 17.06 -17.52
CA SER A 59 21.01 17.85 -18.51
C SER A 59 21.62 16.97 -19.60
N ALA A 60 22.10 15.77 -19.25
CA ALA A 60 22.68 14.82 -20.18
C ALA A 60 21.71 14.38 -21.30
N VAL A 61 20.39 14.39 -21.03
CA VAL A 61 19.36 13.99 -22.00
C VAL A 61 18.87 15.17 -22.85
N PHE A 62 18.77 16.37 -22.27
CA PHE A 62 18.05 17.50 -22.89
C PHE A 62 18.94 18.68 -23.32
N ASP A 63 20.25 18.65 -23.06
CA ASP A 63 21.19 19.72 -23.47
C ASP A 63 21.53 19.71 -24.97
N GLY A 64 21.16 18.65 -25.69
CA GLY A 64 21.36 18.58 -27.14
C GLY A 64 20.56 19.63 -27.93
N PRO A 65 20.98 19.94 -29.17
CA PRO A 65 20.26 20.87 -30.04
C PRO A 65 18.85 20.33 -30.34
N ASN A 66 17.81 21.16 -30.12
CA ASN A 66 16.42 20.75 -30.28
C ASN A 66 15.63 21.77 -31.12
N ARG A 67 15.49 21.45 -32.41
CA ARG A 67 14.81 22.29 -33.41
C ARG A 67 13.31 22.49 -33.15
N LEU A 68 12.68 21.63 -32.36
CA LEU A 68 11.25 21.71 -32.05
C LEU A 68 10.90 22.91 -31.15
N PHE A 69 11.88 23.45 -30.43
CA PHE A 69 11.73 24.57 -29.51
C PHE A 69 12.49 25.82 -29.95
N ASP A 70 13.04 25.85 -31.16
CA ASP A 70 13.65 27.04 -31.73
C ASP A 70 12.58 28.09 -32.05
N GLU A 71 12.95 29.38 -32.03
CA GLU A 71 12.04 30.47 -32.39
C GLU A 71 11.53 30.33 -33.85
N SER A 72 12.25 29.64 -34.73
CA SER A 72 11.79 29.35 -36.09
C SER A 72 10.51 28.48 -36.12
N ALA A 73 10.29 27.64 -35.10
CA ALA A 73 9.06 26.86 -34.93
C ALA A 73 7.85 27.76 -34.63
N LEU A 74 8.07 29.02 -34.18
CA LEU A 74 7.06 30.07 -34.09
C LEU A 74 6.57 30.58 -35.45
N ASN A 75 6.96 30.02 -36.60
CA ASN A 75 6.26 30.32 -37.87
C ASN A 75 5.93 29.09 -38.74
N LEU A 76 6.40 27.89 -38.39
CA LEU A 76 6.26 26.64 -39.18
C LEU A 76 4.85 26.02 -39.23
N ASN A 77 4.06 26.21 -40.29
CA ASN A 77 2.71 25.64 -40.37
C ASN A 77 2.75 24.21 -40.95
N ARG A 78 2.42 23.21 -40.13
CA ARG A 78 2.59 21.80 -40.48
C ARG A 78 1.79 21.32 -41.70
N SER A 79 0.62 21.93 -41.96
CA SER A 79 -0.20 21.59 -43.13
C SER A 79 0.32 22.13 -44.45
N MET A 80 1.28 23.06 -44.41
CA MET A 80 1.94 23.61 -45.58
C MET A 80 3.24 22.87 -45.95
N LEU A 81 3.65 21.90 -45.12
CA LEU A 81 4.83 21.08 -45.38
C LEU A 81 4.54 20.03 -46.44
N THR A 82 5.55 19.72 -47.25
CA THR A 82 5.53 18.57 -48.15
C THR A 82 5.47 17.25 -47.36
N LYS A 83 5.14 16.16 -48.05
CA LYS A 83 5.06 14.84 -47.42
C LYS A 83 6.42 14.41 -46.82
N GLU A 84 7.50 14.64 -47.55
CA GLU A 84 8.87 14.31 -47.12
C GLU A 84 9.30 15.13 -45.90
N GLU A 85 9.01 16.43 -45.87
CA GLU A 85 9.29 17.29 -44.72
C GLU A 85 8.46 16.90 -43.48
N ASN A 86 7.20 16.49 -43.67
CA ASN A 86 6.37 15.97 -42.58
C ASN A 86 6.92 14.65 -42.01
N GLU A 87 7.43 13.75 -42.86
CA GLU A 87 8.05 12.50 -42.42
C GLU A 87 9.35 12.75 -41.64
N GLN A 88 10.15 13.74 -42.04
CA GLN A 88 11.34 14.15 -41.28
C GLN A 88 10.95 14.73 -39.90
N LEU A 89 9.95 15.61 -39.87
CA LEU A 89 9.40 16.17 -38.64
C LEU A 89 8.80 15.08 -37.72
N ASP A 90 8.15 14.07 -38.30
CA ASP A 90 7.64 12.90 -37.57
C ASP A 90 8.75 12.12 -36.88
N GLY A 91 9.89 11.94 -37.56
CA GLY A 91 11.08 11.33 -36.98
C GLY A 91 11.64 12.13 -35.79
N GLU A 92 11.76 13.45 -35.94
CA GLU A 92 12.22 14.34 -34.87
C GLU A 92 11.28 14.34 -33.66
N ILE A 93 9.97 14.42 -33.89
CA ILE A 93 8.93 14.35 -32.85
C ILE A 93 8.95 12.98 -32.17
N GLY A 94 9.04 11.89 -32.93
CA GLY A 94 9.10 10.53 -32.39
C GLY A 94 10.30 10.32 -31.47
N ARG A 95 11.48 10.83 -31.86
CA ARG A 95 12.68 10.82 -31.01
C ARG A 95 12.47 11.60 -29.73
N PHE A 96 11.92 12.81 -29.80
CA PHE A 96 11.70 13.64 -28.62
C PHE A 96 10.65 13.04 -27.67
N LEU A 97 9.56 12.47 -28.21
CA LEU A 97 8.53 11.78 -27.41
C LEU A 97 9.10 10.59 -26.64
N PHE A 98 10.00 9.82 -27.25
CA PHE A 98 10.69 8.71 -26.59
C PHE A 98 11.55 9.19 -25.41
N LEU A 99 12.30 10.28 -25.59
CA LEU A 99 13.16 10.85 -24.54
C LEU A 99 12.37 11.44 -23.37
N VAL A 100 11.21 12.05 -23.65
CA VAL A 100 10.38 12.73 -22.66
C VAL A 100 9.42 11.78 -21.93
N ALA A 101 9.07 10.63 -22.52
CA ALA A 101 8.13 9.68 -21.93
C ALA A 101 8.44 9.27 -20.47
N PRO A 102 9.70 8.96 -20.07
CA PRO A 102 10.02 8.65 -18.67
C PRO A 102 9.65 9.76 -17.66
N TYR A 103 9.52 11.00 -18.13
CA TYR A 103 9.25 12.18 -17.32
C TYR A 103 7.76 12.57 -17.29
N LEU A 104 6.85 11.75 -17.83
CA LEU A 104 5.41 12.10 -17.98
C LEU A 104 4.73 12.57 -16.69
N GLN A 105 5.10 11.98 -15.55
CA GLN A 105 4.53 12.35 -14.25
C GLN A 105 5.01 13.72 -13.75
N HIS A 106 6.12 14.23 -14.29
CA HIS A 106 6.63 15.55 -13.96
C HIS A 106 5.86 16.62 -14.74
N PHE A 107 5.47 17.71 -14.06
CA PHE A 107 4.69 18.78 -14.68
C PHE A 107 5.41 19.43 -15.87
N ALA A 108 6.75 19.55 -15.79
CA ALA A 108 7.59 20.08 -16.87
C ALA A 108 7.42 19.33 -18.20
N CYS A 109 7.25 18.00 -18.17
CA CYS A 109 6.97 17.20 -19.35
C CYS A 109 5.62 17.61 -19.99
N GLN A 110 4.58 17.79 -19.19
CA GLN A 110 3.26 18.21 -19.69
C GLN A 110 3.32 19.60 -20.34
N GLN A 111 4.12 20.52 -19.80
CA GLN A 111 4.38 21.82 -20.41
C GLN A 111 5.07 21.70 -21.78
N THR A 112 6.06 20.81 -21.92
CA THR A 112 6.67 20.55 -23.24
C THR A 112 5.71 19.92 -24.23
N LEU A 113 4.87 18.97 -23.80
CA LEU A 113 3.88 18.33 -24.65
C LEU A 113 2.78 19.30 -25.10
N GLU A 114 2.41 20.28 -24.26
CA GLU A 114 1.43 21.32 -24.58
C GLU A 114 1.87 22.11 -25.83
N TRP A 115 3.14 22.53 -25.90
CA TRP A 115 3.68 23.19 -27.09
C TRP A 115 3.61 22.30 -28.32
N LEU A 116 3.96 21.01 -28.19
CA LEU A 116 3.93 20.09 -29.33
C LEU A 116 2.51 19.81 -29.84
N ILE A 117 1.53 19.75 -28.93
CA ILE A 117 0.11 19.57 -29.27
C ILE A 117 -0.45 20.81 -29.94
N TYR A 118 -0.13 21.98 -29.42
CA TYR A 118 -0.59 23.25 -29.97
C TYR A 118 0.04 23.52 -31.34
N ARG A 119 1.37 23.39 -31.45
CA ARG A 119 2.08 23.79 -32.67
C ARG A 119 2.14 22.72 -33.74
N PHE A 120 2.65 21.55 -33.39
CA PHE A 120 2.88 20.46 -34.34
C PHE A 120 1.68 19.52 -34.46
N GLN A 121 0.61 19.75 -33.68
CA GLN A 121 -0.63 18.98 -33.75
C GLN A 121 -0.39 17.46 -33.61
N ILE A 122 0.52 17.09 -32.71
CA ILE A 122 0.90 15.69 -32.49
C ILE A 122 -0.29 14.82 -32.05
N HIS A 123 -1.32 15.43 -31.46
CA HIS A 123 -2.58 14.77 -31.08
C HIS A 123 -3.40 14.27 -32.28
N ALA A 124 -3.13 14.76 -33.50
CA ALA A 124 -3.80 14.36 -34.74
C ALA A 124 -2.84 13.65 -35.71
N TYR A 125 -1.64 14.20 -35.95
CA TYR A 125 -0.68 13.64 -36.90
C TYR A 125 0.16 12.49 -36.33
N ASN A 126 0.52 12.56 -35.04
CA ASN A 126 1.38 11.57 -34.36
C ASN A 126 0.63 10.83 -33.25
N ALA A 127 -0.70 10.73 -33.35
CA ALA A 127 -1.54 10.22 -32.28
C ALA A 127 -1.13 8.80 -31.85
N GLU A 128 -0.79 7.93 -32.80
CA GLU A 128 -0.33 6.57 -32.52
C GLU A 128 1.03 6.53 -31.83
N SER A 129 2.02 7.29 -32.32
CA SER A 129 3.33 7.39 -31.67
C SER A 129 3.23 7.94 -30.25
N LEU A 130 2.36 8.94 -30.02
CA LEU A 130 2.09 9.51 -28.71
C LEU A 130 1.42 8.49 -27.77
N MET A 131 0.48 7.69 -28.27
CA MET A 131 -0.12 6.60 -27.49
C MET A 131 0.91 5.53 -27.13
N LEU A 132 1.72 5.08 -28.08
CA LEU A 132 2.74 4.05 -27.87
C LEU A 132 3.77 4.48 -26.82
N SER A 133 4.31 5.69 -26.93
CA SER A 133 5.33 6.19 -25.99
C SER A 133 4.81 6.36 -24.57
N LEU A 134 3.52 6.68 -24.39
CA LEU A 134 2.94 7.00 -23.08
C LEU A 134 2.13 5.85 -22.46
N LEU A 135 1.85 4.77 -23.20
CA LEU A 135 1.09 3.62 -22.69
C LEU A 135 1.67 2.96 -21.44
N PRO A 136 3.00 2.91 -21.18
CA PRO A 136 3.51 2.38 -19.92
C PRO A 136 2.96 3.09 -18.68
N PHE A 137 2.42 4.30 -18.85
CA PHE A 137 1.79 5.10 -17.80
C PHE A 137 0.25 5.04 -17.85
N HIS A 138 -0.31 3.96 -18.40
CA HIS A 138 -1.76 3.81 -18.64
C HIS A 138 -2.65 3.97 -17.40
N GLU A 139 -2.12 3.69 -16.20
CA GLU A 139 -2.84 3.84 -14.92
C GLU A 139 -2.83 5.27 -14.37
N THR A 140 -2.19 6.22 -15.05
CA THR A 140 -2.12 7.62 -14.61
C THR A 140 -3.27 8.47 -15.16
N ASN A 141 -3.71 9.44 -14.36
CA ASN A 141 -4.71 10.44 -14.79
C ASN A 141 -4.21 11.30 -15.96
N VAL A 142 -2.90 11.52 -16.05
CA VAL A 142 -2.27 12.28 -17.13
C VAL A 142 -2.48 11.57 -18.46
N PHE A 143 -2.27 10.24 -18.50
CA PHE A 143 -2.54 9.45 -19.69
C PHE A 143 -4.02 9.49 -20.10
N GLY A 144 -4.95 9.34 -19.15
CA GLY A 144 -6.39 9.48 -19.40
C GLY A 144 -6.78 10.84 -19.99
N ARG A 145 -6.13 11.92 -19.55
CA ARG A 145 -6.32 13.27 -20.12
C ARG A 145 -5.77 13.38 -21.54
N ILE A 146 -4.56 12.88 -21.78
CA ILE A 146 -3.95 12.87 -23.12
C ILE A 146 -4.82 12.08 -24.10
N LEU A 147 -5.33 10.90 -23.70
CA LEU A 147 -6.25 10.12 -24.52
C LEU A 147 -7.50 10.89 -24.95
N SER A 148 -8.04 11.76 -24.07
CA SER A 148 -9.23 12.55 -24.38
C SER A 148 -8.99 13.68 -25.39
N VAL A 149 -7.73 14.07 -25.55
CA VAL A 149 -7.25 15.12 -26.45
C VAL A 149 -6.93 14.56 -27.85
N LEU A 150 -6.63 13.27 -27.96
CA LEU A 150 -6.28 12.63 -29.23
C LEU A 150 -7.42 12.68 -30.24
N ASP A 151 -7.07 13.07 -31.46
CA ASP A 151 -7.95 12.96 -32.63
C ASP A 151 -7.65 11.66 -33.39
N PHE A 152 -7.99 10.54 -32.76
CA PHE A 152 -7.73 9.20 -33.29
C PHE A 152 -9.03 8.45 -33.59
N GLN A 153 -9.11 7.78 -34.74
CA GLN A 153 -10.27 6.99 -35.13
C GLN A 153 -10.29 5.63 -34.42
N PHE A 154 -10.65 5.62 -33.13
CA PHE A 154 -10.68 4.40 -32.32
C PHE A 154 -11.62 3.32 -32.86
N ASP A 155 -12.70 3.69 -33.55
CA ASP A 155 -13.69 2.75 -34.09
C ASP A 155 -13.19 1.91 -35.27
N SER A 156 -12.26 2.47 -36.05
CA SER A 156 -11.66 1.81 -37.21
C SER A 156 -10.41 1.01 -36.83
N SER A 157 -9.79 1.30 -35.69
CA SER A 157 -8.56 0.63 -35.25
C SER A 157 -8.85 -0.70 -34.56
N LYS A 158 -8.21 -1.76 -35.06
CA LYS A 158 -8.28 -3.09 -34.45
C LYS A 158 -7.50 -3.15 -33.13
N GLU A 159 -6.43 -2.37 -33.02
CA GLU A 159 -5.49 -2.37 -31.89
C GLU A 159 -5.96 -1.50 -30.72
N TRP A 160 -6.48 -0.31 -31.02
CA TRP A 160 -6.69 0.74 -30.02
C TRP A 160 -8.17 0.95 -29.63
N SER A 161 -9.10 0.20 -30.24
CA SER A 161 -10.55 0.36 -30.00
C SER A 161 -10.96 0.29 -28.52
N PHE A 162 -10.25 -0.52 -27.72
CA PHE A 162 -10.53 -0.68 -26.28
C PHE A 162 -10.27 0.60 -25.45
N LEU A 163 -9.52 1.57 -25.96
CA LEU A 163 -9.21 2.83 -25.27
C LEU A 163 -10.36 3.86 -25.34
N LYS A 164 -11.31 3.69 -26.28
CA LYS A 164 -12.43 4.60 -26.52
C LYS A 164 -13.24 4.98 -25.26
N PRO A 165 -13.70 4.04 -24.40
CA PRO A 165 -14.47 4.40 -23.21
C PRO A 165 -13.65 5.23 -22.21
N TYR A 166 -12.33 5.01 -22.14
CA TYR A 166 -11.43 5.72 -21.23
C TYR A 166 -11.11 7.12 -21.73
N ALA A 167 -10.91 7.28 -23.05
CA ALA A 167 -10.76 8.58 -23.68
C ALA A 167 -11.99 9.49 -23.45
N ARG A 168 -13.21 8.95 -23.54
CA ARG A 168 -14.45 9.70 -23.26
C ARG A 168 -14.59 10.13 -21.80
N LYS A 169 -14.16 9.28 -20.87
CA LYS A 169 -14.29 9.51 -19.41
C LYS A 169 -13.11 10.29 -18.81
N ARG A 170 -12.05 10.55 -19.58
CA ARG A 170 -10.77 11.11 -19.08
C ARG A 170 -10.18 10.29 -17.92
N SER A 171 -10.40 8.98 -17.93
CA SER A 171 -10.05 8.09 -16.81
C SER A 171 -8.80 7.27 -17.12
N PRO A 172 -8.02 6.87 -16.11
CA PRO A 172 -6.97 5.86 -16.25
C PRO A 172 -7.49 4.56 -16.87
N VAL A 173 -6.60 3.85 -17.56
CA VAL A 173 -6.88 2.56 -18.19
C VAL A 173 -6.33 1.46 -17.27
N PRO A 174 -7.16 0.59 -16.68
CA PRO A 174 -6.66 -0.51 -15.85
C PRO A 174 -5.99 -1.57 -16.74
N PHE A 175 -4.89 -2.17 -16.26
CA PHE A 175 -4.14 -3.18 -17.04
C PHE A 175 -5.02 -4.35 -17.53
N ASN A 176 -5.97 -4.78 -16.69
CA ASN A 176 -6.90 -5.86 -17.04
C ASN A 176 -7.78 -5.53 -18.25
N ALA A 177 -8.08 -4.26 -18.53
CA ALA A 177 -8.83 -3.87 -19.72
C ALA A 177 -8.02 -4.04 -21.00
N LEU A 178 -6.69 -3.88 -20.92
CA LEU A 178 -5.79 -4.11 -22.03
C LEU A 178 -5.70 -5.61 -22.35
N ILE A 179 -5.56 -6.47 -21.34
CA ILE A 179 -5.49 -7.93 -21.53
C ILE A 179 -6.83 -8.53 -21.98
N LYS A 180 -7.96 -8.00 -21.49
CA LYS A 180 -9.31 -8.42 -21.92
C LYS A 180 -9.68 -7.95 -23.33
N SER A 181 -8.83 -7.15 -23.98
CA SER A 181 -9.04 -6.77 -25.38
C SER A 181 -8.84 -7.98 -26.32
N ASN A 182 -9.19 -7.83 -27.61
CA ASN A 182 -9.08 -8.92 -28.57
C ASN A 182 -7.64 -9.48 -28.62
N PRO A 183 -7.40 -10.81 -28.54
CA PRO A 183 -6.06 -11.39 -28.61
C PRO A 183 -5.23 -10.94 -29.82
N ALA A 184 -5.87 -10.72 -30.98
CA ALA A 184 -5.20 -10.18 -32.16
C ALA A 184 -4.72 -8.72 -31.97
N ALA A 185 -5.46 -7.92 -31.20
CA ALA A 185 -5.10 -6.56 -30.83
C ALA A 185 -3.90 -6.56 -29.87
N VAL A 186 -3.92 -7.41 -28.84
CA VAL A 186 -2.80 -7.56 -27.89
C VAL A 186 -1.54 -8.03 -28.60
N LYS A 187 -1.65 -9.00 -29.53
CA LYS A 187 -0.54 -9.47 -30.38
C LYS A 187 0.05 -8.34 -31.23
N SER A 188 -0.79 -7.55 -31.90
CA SER A 188 -0.35 -6.38 -32.68
C SER A 188 0.32 -5.33 -31.80
N LEU A 189 -0.23 -5.09 -30.61
CA LEU A 189 0.31 -4.15 -29.63
C LEU A 189 1.68 -4.58 -29.14
N ILE A 190 1.88 -5.86 -28.81
CA ILE A 190 3.19 -6.43 -28.45
C ILE A 190 4.21 -6.17 -29.56
N ASN A 191 3.85 -6.41 -30.83
CA ASN A 191 4.75 -6.14 -31.95
C ASN A 191 5.10 -4.66 -32.07
N LYS A 192 4.10 -3.76 -31.96
CA LYS A 192 4.35 -2.31 -32.00
C LYS A 192 5.22 -1.83 -30.84
N PHE A 193 5.04 -2.39 -29.64
CA PHE A 193 5.90 -2.09 -28.49
C PHE A 193 7.32 -2.62 -28.69
N PHE A 194 7.46 -3.79 -29.31
CA PHE A 194 8.76 -4.34 -29.66
C PHE A 194 9.51 -3.40 -30.61
N ASP A 195 8.87 -2.99 -31.71
CA ASP A 195 9.45 -2.07 -32.67
C ASP A 195 9.79 -0.72 -32.02
N HIS A 196 8.96 -0.25 -31.07
CA HIS A 196 9.21 0.96 -30.30
C HIS A 196 10.44 0.85 -29.38
N ILE A 197 10.64 -0.31 -28.74
CA ILE A 197 11.84 -0.58 -27.93
C ILE A 197 13.09 -0.62 -28.82
N GLN A 198 13.01 -1.27 -29.99
CA GLN A 198 14.13 -1.30 -30.96
C GLN A 198 14.48 0.10 -31.47
N PHE A 199 13.48 0.92 -31.78
CA PHE A 199 13.67 2.32 -32.13
C PHE A 199 14.40 3.10 -31.02
N GLY A 200 14.03 2.88 -29.75
CA GLY A 200 14.70 3.46 -28.59
C GLY A 200 16.17 3.05 -28.47
N ILE A 201 16.46 1.76 -28.65
CA ILE A 201 17.83 1.22 -28.60
C ILE A 201 18.70 1.83 -29.71
N GLY A 202 18.15 2.05 -30.91
CA GLY A 202 18.89 2.66 -32.02
C GLY A 202 19.10 4.18 -31.87
N THR A 203 18.32 4.85 -31.02
CA THR A 203 18.27 6.32 -30.96
C THR A 203 18.89 6.92 -29.70
N THR A 204 19.03 6.12 -28.63
CA THR A 204 19.44 6.59 -27.30
C THR A 204 20.60 5.77 -26.75
N ASP A 205 21.35 6.37 -25.83
CA ASP A 205 22.49 5.72 -25.19
C ASP A 205 22.05 4.58 -24.27
N GLN A 206 22.95 3.61 -24.12
CA GLN A 206 22.73 2.44 -23.27
C GLN A 206 22.35 2.81 -21.83
N SER A 207 23.00 3.82 -21.26
CA SER A 207 22.74 4.30 -19.90
C SER A 207 21.33 4.90 -19.75
N PHE A 208 20.79 5.54 -20.78
CA PHE A 208 19.43 6.08 -20.76
C PHE A 208 18.38 4.97 -20.74
N MET A 209 18.57 3.94 -21.58
CA MET A 209 17.70 2.77 -21.59
C MET A 209 17.74 2.02 -20.25
N GLU A 210 18.90 2.00 -19.61
CA GLU A 210 19.14 1.38 -18.30
C GLU A 210 18.67 2.23 -17.10
N ALA A 211 18.73 3.55 -17.12
CA ALA A 211 18.29 4.34 -15.97
C ALA A 211 16.82 4.75 -16.08
N LYS A 212 16.41 5.23 -17.26
CA LYS A 212 15.17 6.02 -17.43
C LYS A 212 14.07 5.25 -18.16
N ALA A 213 14.41 4.44 -19.16
CA ALA A 213 13.45 3.67 -19.94
C ALA A 213 13.06 2.31 -19.30
N SER A 214 13.39 2.06 -18.02
CA SER A 214 13.14 0.77 -17.35
C SER A 214 11.67 0.33 -17.40
N ILE A 215 10.75 1.29 -17.28
CA ILE A 215 9.32 1.05 -17.25
C ILE A 215 8.77 0.44 -18.56
N LEU A 216 9.40 0.75 -19.70
CA LEU A 216 9.02 0.19 -21.00
C LEU A 216 9.23 -1.33 -21.02
N PHE A 217 10.36 -1.79 -20.49
CA PHE A 217 10.68 -3.22 -20.41
C PHE A 217 9.78 -3.96 -19.42
N THR A 218 9.51 -3.35 -18.24
CA THR A 218 8.58 -3.93 -17.27
C THR A 218 7.17 -4.04 -17.83
N PHE A 219 6.69 -2.99 -18.50
CA PHE A 219 5.38 -2.99 -19.13
C PHE A 219 5.30 -4.04 -20.26
N TYR A 220 6.33 -4.13 -21.10
CA TYR A 220 6.41 -5.16 -22.15
C TYR A 220 6.38 -6.58 -21.57
N ALA A 221 7.15 -6.86 -20.51
CA ALA A 221 7.13 -8.14 -19.82
C ALA A 221 5.73 -8.46 -19.25
N LYS A 222 5.07 -7.47 -18.64
CA LYS A 222 3.71 -7.60 -18.11
C LYS A 222 2.69 -7.92 -19.22
N LEU A 223 2.81 -7.27 -20.39
CA LEU A 223 1.99 -7.54 -21.57
C LEU A 223 2.14 -8.97 -22.08
N VAL A 224 3.39 -9.43 -22.22
CA VAL A 224 3.69 -10.80 -22.64
C VAL A 224 3.10 -11.79 -21.64
N CYS A 225 3.30 -11.59 -20.33
CA CYS A 225 2.71 -12.46 -19.30
C CYS A 225 1.19 -12.50 -19.33
N GLY A 226 0.53 -11.34 -19.48
CA GLY A 226 -0.93 -11.29 -19.59
C GLY A 226 -1.47 -12.02 -20.82
N LEU A 227 -0.69 -12.11 -21.91
CA LEU A 227 -1.05 -12.92 -23.08
C LEU A 227 -0.89 -14.42 -22.80
N LEU A 228 0.18 -14.84 -22.10
CA LEU A 228 0.40 -16.25 -21.74
C LEU A 228 -0.81 -16.84 -21.00
N ASP A 229 -1.44 -16.05 -20.12
CA ASP A 229 -2.61 -16.47 -19.34
C ASP A 229 -3.89 -16.70 -20.18
N SER A 230 -3.97 -16.13 -21.40
CA SER A 230 -5.20 -16.11 -22.22
C SER A 230 -5.41 -17.32 -23.17
N LYS A 231 -4.49 -18.31 -23.14
CA LYS A 231 -4.46 -19.58 -23.92
C LYS A 231 -4.14 -19.48 -25.43
N LYS A 232 -3.30 -20.45 -25.86
CA LYS A 232 -2.67 -20.74 -27.17
C LYS A 232 -1.73 -19.66 -27.71
N LEU A 233 -0.45 -19.83 -27.38
CA LEU A 233 0.66 -19.19 -28.08
C LEU A 233 0.78 -19.75 -29.50
N ASP A 234 0.82 -18.89 -30.49
CA ASP A 234 1.25 -19.26 -31.84
C ASP A 234 2.78 -19.40 -31.88
N ASP A 235 3.31 -20.39 -32.59
CA ASP A 235 4.76 -20.55 -32.86
C ASP A 235 5.40 -19.29 -33.48
N ALA A 236 4.60 -18.48 -34.19
CA ALA A 236 5.00 -17.20 -34.77
C ALA A 236 5.19 -16.06 -33.74
N LEU A 237 4.54 -16.15 -32.57
CA LEU A 237 4.77 -15.22 -31.45
C LEU A 237 6.04 -15.60 -30.69
N LEU A 238 6.22 -16.89 -30.44
CA LEU A 238 7.41 -17.42 -29.77
C LEU A 238 8.69 -17.09 -30.55
N SER A 239 8.68 -17.23 -31.88
CA SER A 239 9.85 -16.90 -32.73
C SER A 239 10.23 -15.40 -32.75
N ARG A 240 9.35 -14.50 -32.30
CA ARG A 240 9.59 -13.05 -32.22
C ARG A 240 9.93 -12.58 -30.80
N ILE A 241 9.44 -13.27 -29.77
CA ILE A 241 9.79 -13.04 -28.36
C ILE A 241 11.21 -13.55 -28.05
N VAL A 242 11.65 -14.62 -28.71
CA VAL A 242 12.99 -15.21 -28.53
C VAL A 242 14.14 -14.23 -28.84
N PRO A 243 14.16 -13.51 -29.99
CA PRO A 243 15.18 -12.48 -30.27
C PRO A 243 15.21 -11.34 -29.24
N LEU A 244 14.09 -11.05 -28.60
CA LEU A 244 13.97 -10.02 -27.57
C LEU A 244 14.59 -10.43 -26.24
N ILE A 245 14.44 -11.69 -25.87
CA ILE A 245 15.12 -12.28 -24.71
C ILE A 245 16.63 -12.36 -25.01
N ALA A 246 17.00 -12.83 -26.21
CA ALA A 246 18.38 -12.95 -26.64
C ALA A 246 19.12 -11.60 -26.75
N ASN A 247 18.50 -10.57 -27.34
CA ASN A 247 19.05 -9.21 -27.41
C ASN A 247 18.80 -8.40 -26.13
N GLY A 248 17.91 -8.88 -25.25
CA GLY A 248 17.44 -8.23 -24.03
C GLY A 248 18.28 -8.53 -22.80
N ILE A 249 19.55 -8.90 -22.94
CA ILE A 249 20.52 -9.14 -21.85
C ILE A 249 20.35 -8.10 -20.72
N LYS A 250 20.21 -6.82 -21.08
CA LYS A 250 20.05 -5.68 -20.16
C LYS A 250 18.65 -5.52 -19.57
N ALA A 251 17.62 -5.92 -20.32
CA ALA A 251 16.24 -5.94 -19.85
C ALA A 251 16.05 -7.08 -18.83
N ILE A 252 16.61 -8.26 -19.12
CA ILE A 252 16.60 -9.43 -18.25
C ILE A 252 17.40 -9.16 -16.97
N LEU A 253 18.59 -8.55 -17.06
CA LEU A 253 19.34 -8.09 -15.87
C LEU A 253 18.50 -7.20 -14.94
N LYS A 254 17.67 -6.31 -15.50
CA LYS A 254 16.72 -5.50 -14.71
C LYS A 254 15.50 -6.26 -14.18
N LEU A 255 14.99 -7.23 -14.94
CA LEU A 255 13.91 -8.11 -14.47
C LEU A 255 14.40 -8.91 -13.26
N LEU A 256 15.64 -9.41 -13.32
CA LEU A 256 16.30 -10.12 -12.22
C LEU A 256 16.50 -9.22 -10.99
N ARG A 257 16.81 -7.92 -11.15
CA ARG A 257 16.97 -6.98 -10.02
C ARG A 257 15.68 -6.59 -9.30
N ARG A 258 14.49 -6.87 -9.83
CA ARG A 258 13.21 -6.50 -9.22
C ARG A 258 12.49 -7.72 -8.66
N GLU A 259 12.44 -7.83 -7.34
CA GLU A 259 11.79 -8.92 -6.58
C GLU A 259 10.31 -9.14 -6.95
N GLU A 260 9.60 -8.08 -7.37
CA GLU A 260 8.20 -8.14 -7.80
C GLU A 260 7.95 -9.04 -9.03
N LEU A 261 9.01 -9.45 -9.73
CA LEU A 261 8.96 -10.15 -11.00
C LEU A 261 9.38 -11.63 -10.91
N ASP A 262 9.68 -12.17 -9.73
CA ASP A 262 9.89 -13.62 -9.52
C ASP A 262 8.64 -14.43 -9.89
N GLN A 263 7.46 -13.81 -9.72
CA GLN A 263 6.17 -14.34 -10.17
C GLN A 263 6.12 -14.59 -11.69
N ILE A 264 6.95 -13.90 -12.49
CA ILE A 264 7.02 -14.13 -13.93
C ILE A 264 7.70 -15.47 -14.21
N TRP A 265 8.78 -15.80 -13.49
CA TRP A 265 9.48 -17.07 -13.64
C TRP A 265 8.62 -18.25 -13.21
N GLU A 266 7.87 -18.11 -12.11
CA GLU A 266 6.86 -19.11 -11.69
C GLU A 266 5.78 -19.30 -12.74
N ARG A 267 5.28 -18.22 -13.35
CA ARG A 267 4.25 -18.30 -14.39
C ARG A 267 4.78 -18.93 -15.68
N ILE A 268 6.02 -18.64 -16.06
CA ILE A 268 6.67 -19.29 -17.21
C ILE A 268 6.80 -20.80 -16.96
N ARG A 269 7.18 -21.22 -15.74
CA ARG A 269 7.22 -22.63 -15.32
C ARG A 269 5.83 -23.27 -15.41
N ASP A 270 4.82 -22.64 -14.82
CA ASP A 270 3.45 -23.17 -14.78
C ASP A 270 2.81 -23.26 -16.18
N HIS A 271 3.20 -22.37 -17.11
CA HIS A 271 2.80 -22.44 -18.52
C HIS A 271 3.60 -23.47 -19.30
N ASN A 272 4.89 -23.66 -19.02
CA ASN A 272 5.68 -24.73 -19.64
C ASN A 272 5.12 -26.12 -19.30
N ALA A 273 4.59 -26.30 -18.08
CA ALA A 273 3.88 -27.52 -17.70
C ALA A 273 2.61 -27.79 -18.53
N LYS A 274 2.01 -26.75 -19.11
CA LYS A 274 0.74 -26.81 -19.88
C LYS A 274 0.96 -26.75 -21.40
N THR A 275 2.06 -26.16 -21.87
CA THR A 275 2.43 -25.97 -23.28
C THR A 275 3.93 -26.14 -23.45
N GLU A 276 4.39 -26.93 -24.43
CA GLU A 276 5.84 -27.12 -24.65
C GLU A 276 6.51 -25.79 -25.08
N LEU A 277 7.28 -25.16 -24.18
CA LEU A 277 8.01 -23.91 -24.44
C LEU A 277 9.50 -24.14 -24.75
N SER A 278 9.89 -25.32 -25.23
CA SER A 278 11.29 -25.72 -25.43
C SER A 278 12.10 -24.75 -26.30
N LYS A 279 11.46 -24.17 -27.32
CA LYS A 279 12.08 -23.18 -28.23
C LYS A 279 12.36 -21.83 -27.56
N LEU A 280 11.66 -21.51 -26.47
CA LEU A 280 11.82 -20.28 -25.69
C LEU A 280 12.85 -20.45 -24.57
N LEU A 281 12.86 -21.63 -23.93
CA LEU A 281 13.71 -21.92 -22.78
C LEU A 281 15.19 -22.04 -23.13
N ASP A 282 15.56 -22.63 -24.27
CA ASP A 282 16.97 -22.79 -24.66
C ASP A 282 17.70 -21.42 -24.83
N PRO A 283 17.18 -20.45 -25.62
CA PRO A 283 17.76 -19.11 -25.70
C PRO A 283 17.77 -18.37 -24.36
N LEU A 284 16.76 -18.59 -23.52
CA LEU A 284 16.63 -17.96 -22.21
C LEU A 284 17.67 -18.50 -21.22
N TRP A 285 17.87 -19.81 -21.19
CA TRP A 285 18.94 -20.43 -20.40
C TRP A 285 20.32 -20.04 -20.90
N GLU A 286 20.55 -19.94 -22.21
CA GLU A 286 21.79 -19.38 -22.76
C GLU A 286 22.07 -17.98 -22.20
N THR A 287 21.06 -17.11 -22.12
CA THR A 287 21.21 -15.78 -21.53
C THR A 287 21.44 -15.80 -20.02
N PHE A 288 20.73 -16.65 -19.27
CA PHE A 288 20.90 -16.75 -17.82
C PHE A 288 22.24 -17.36 -17.42
N PHE A 289 22.69 -18.41 -18.10
CA PHE A 289 24.02 -18.99 -17.86
C PHE A 289 25.12 -18.00 -18.19
N ARG A 290 24.96 -17.16 -19.23
CA ARG A 290 25.92 -16.10 -19.52
C ARG A 290 25.94 -15.01 -18.44
N ILE A 291 24.79 -14.63 -17.86
CA ILE A 291 24.72 -13.67 -16.75
C ILE A 291 25.29 -14.29 -15.46
N ALA A 292 24.98 -15.57 -15.20
CA ALA A 292 25.55 -16.32 -14.09
C ALA A 292 27.07 -16.43 -14.21
N ALA A 293 27.62 -16.28 -15.43
CA ALA A 293 29.06 -16.27 -15.67
C ALA A 293 29.75 -14.96 -15.20
N GLU A 294 28.99 -13.89 -14.94
CA GLU A 294 29.50 -12.61 -14.48
C GLU A 294 29.48 -12.59 -12.94
N ASN A 295 30.61 -12.34 -12.27
CA ASN A 295 30.66 -12.32 -10.80
C ASN A 295 29.90 -11.10 -10.22
N GLY A 296 28.81 -11.29 -9.46
CA GLY A 296 28.05 -10.20 -8.81
C GLY A 296 26.70 -10.64 -8.20
N ASP A 297 25.91 -9.70 -7.66
CA ASP A 297 24.55 -9.97 -7.11
C ASP A 297 23.54 -10.42 -8.19
N ASP A 298 23.80 -10.06 -9.45
CA ASP A 298 22.98 -10.47 -10.58
C ASP A 298 23.17 -11.97 -10.92
N SER A 299 24.29 -12.59 -10.52
CA SER A 299 24.55 -14.03 -10.79
C SER A 299 23.70 -14.93 -9.89
N VAL A 300 23.60 -14.62 -8.59
CA VAL A 300 22.73 -15.30 -7.62
C VAL A 300 21.28 -15.28 -8.10
N LYS A 301 20.82 -14.13 -8.61
CA LYS A 301 19.45 -13.96 -9.11
C LYS A 301 19.23 -14.71 -10.42
N ALA A 302 20.22 -14.72 -11.32
CA ALA A 302 20.16 -15.53 -12.54
C ALA A 302 20.12 -17.04 -12.21
N ILE A 303 20.89 -17.50 -11.22
CA ILE A 303 20.89 -18.88 -10.73
C ILE A 303 19.53 -19.25 -10.14
N ASN A 304 18.92 -18.37 -9.34
CA ASN A 304 17.56 -18.58 -8.82
C ASN A 304 16.53 -18.67 -9.96
N ALA A 305 16.58 -17.76 -10.94
CA ALA A 305 15.69 -17.80 -12.10
C ALA A 305 15.88 -19.08 -12.95
N ILE A 306 17.12 -19.60 -13.05
CA ILE A 306 17.39 -20.91 -13.64
C ILE A 306 16.71 -22.00 -12.81
N CYS A 307 16.87 -22.03 -11.48
CA CYS A 307 16.24 -23.03 -10.61
C CYS A 307 14.70 -23.03 -10.73
N MET A 308 14.10 -21.85 -10.79
CA MET A 308 12.64 -21.71 -10.90
C MET A 308 12.10 -22.16 -12.27
N THR A 309 12.82 -21.85 -13.36
CA THR A 309 12.42 -22.25 -14.72
C THR A 309 12.79 -23.71 -15.06
N ALA A 310 13.79 -24.25 -14.37
CA ALA A 310 14.32 -25.60 -14.54
C ALA A 310 13.78 -26.60 -13.49
N ASP A 311 12.59 -26.36 -12.93
CA ASP A 311 11.96 -27.33 -12.02
C ASP A 311 11.70 -28.68 -12.73
N ALA A 312 12.23 -29.75 -12.15
CA ALA A 312 12.10 -31.11 -12.65
C ALA A 312 10.64 -31.50 -12.87
N SER A 313 9.67 -30.92 -12.15
CA SER A 313 8.23 -31.22 -12.27
C SER A 313 7.65 -30.87 -13.66
N ALA A 314 8.13 -29.79 -14.29
CA ALA A 314 7.46 -29.06 -15.36
C ALA A 314 8.13 -29.16 -16.76
N ILE A 315 9.24 -29.90 -16.89
CA ILE A 315 10.07 -29.94 -18.11
C ILE A 315 9.81 -31.22 -18.94
N SER A 316 10.01 -31.13 -20.26
CA SER A 316 9.98 -32.26 -21.21
C SER A 316 11.39 -32.79 -21.54
N SER A 317 11.52 -34.04 -22.02
CA SER A 317 12.81 -34.67 -22.37
C SER A 317 13.68 -33.84 -23.33
N LYS A 318 13.07 -33.24 -24.35
CA LYS A 318 13.76 -32.35 -25.32
C LYS A 318 14.36 -31.11 -24.65
N SER A 319 13.62 -30.52 -23.71
CA SER A 319 14.06 -29.32 -22.98
C SER A 319 15.14 -29.68 -21.95
N ALA A 320 15.06 -30.87 -21.33
CA ALA A 320 16.10 -31.38 -20.44
C ALA A 320 17.44 -31.59 -21.17
N SER A 321 17.42 -32.16 -22.38
CA SER A 321 18.63 -32.30 -23.20
C SER A 321 19.26 -30.94 -23.55
N ALA A 322 18.44 -29.94 -23.91
CA ALA A 322 18.93 -28.58 -24.16
C ALA A 322 19.51 -27.94 -22.89
N PHE A 323 18.86 -28.10 -21.75
CA PHE A 323 19.36 -27.62 -20.46
C PHE A 323 20.72 -28.23 -20.11
N PHE A 324 20.86 -29.56 -20.19
CA PHE A 324 22.13 -30.23 -19.87
C PHE A 324 23.25 -29.80 -20.81
N LYS A 325 22.96 -29.58 -22.10
CA LYS A 325 23.94 -29.03 -23.05
C LYS A 325 24.47 -27.68 -22.57
N ARG A 326 23.59 -26.74 -22.20
CA ARG A 326 24.00 -25.41 -21.71
C ARG A 326 24.72 -25.46 -20.36
N PHE A 327 24.30 -26.35 -19.47
CA PHE A 327 24.95 -26.57 -18.17
C PHE A 327 26.39 -27.06 -18.32
N PHE A 328 26.65 -28.01 -19.23
CA PHE A 328 28.01 -28.47 -19.51
C PHE A 328 28.82 -27.37 -20.19
N GLU A 329 28.29 -26.65 -21.18
CA GLU A 329 28.95 -25.49 -21.81
C GLU A 329 29.37 -24.42 -20.78
N PHE A 330 28.52 -24.13 -19.78
CA PHE A 330 28.84 -23.22 -18.68
C PHE A 330 29.95 -23.78 -17.77
N SER A 331 29.88 -25.07 -17.44
CA SER A 331 30.88 -25.74 -16.60
C SER A 331 32.26 -25.78 -17.27
N GLU A 332 32.33 -25.83 -18.61
CA GLU A 332 33.59 -25.74 -19.36
C GLU A 332 34.30 -24.38 -19.19
N GLN A 333 33.57 -23.31 -18.87
CA GLN A 333 34.12 -21.97 -18.63
C GLN A 333 34.77 -21.83 -17.23
N GLY A 334 34.81 -22.90 -16.43
CA GLY A 334 35.51 -22.96 -15.15
C GLY A 334 34.74 -22.42 -13.95
N GLN A 335 33.46 -22.11 -14.11
CA GLN A 335 32.62 -21.59 -13.03
C GLN A 335 31.68 -22.68 -12.49
N PHE A 336 31.67 -22.83 -11.17
CA PHE A 336 30.84 -23.78 -10.46
C PHE A 336 29.96 -23.01 -9.46
N CYS A 337 28.66 -23.25 -9.50
CA CYS A 337 27.72 -22.62 -8.56
C CYS A 337 27.69 -23.43 -7.27
N GLU A 338 27.96 -22.78 -6.13
CA GLU A 338 28.03 -23.47 -4.83
C GLU A 338 26.67 -23.56 -4.11
N GLU A 339 25.65 -22.84 -4.60
CA GLU A 339 24.32 -22.77 -4.00
C GLU A 339 23.63 -24.15 -3.87
N GLU A 340 23.10 -24.45 -2.68
CA GLU A 340 22.44 -25.73 -2.38
C GLU A 340 21.18 -25.97 -3.22
N ASN A 341 20.39 -24.92 -3.49
CA ASN A 341 19.18 -25.01 -4.31
C ASN A 341 19.48 -25.42 -5.75
N PHE A 342 20.55 -24.88 -6.32
CA PHE A 342 20.99 -25.22 -7.67
C PHE A 342 21.51 -26.66 -7.74
N LYS A 343 22.28 -27.11 -6.74
CA LYS A 343 22.73 -28.51 -6.61
C LYS A 343 21.55 -29.48 -6.53
N SER A 344 20.54 -29.17 -5.70
CA SER A 344 19.33 -29.99 -5.57
C SER A 344 18.53 -30.04 -6.88
N THR A 345 18.42 -28.91 -7.60
CA THR A 345 17.71 -28.84 -8.88
C THR A 345 18.40 -29.72 -9.94
N ILE A 346 19.72 -29.60 -10.08
CA ILE A 346 20.51 -30.45 -11.00
C ILE A 346 20.36 -31.93 -10.63
N TYR A 347 20.47 -32.28 -9.34
CA TYR A 347 20.29 -33.64 -8.89
C TYR A 347 18.90 -34.17 -9.24
N SER A 348 17.84 -33.41 -8.97
CA SER A 348 16.46 -33.80 -9.30
C SER A 348 16.22 -33.98 -10.80
N LEU A 349 16.80 -33.12 -11.64
CA LEU A 349 16.74 -33.23 -13.10
C LEU A 349 17.49 -34.46 -13.61
N ALA A 350 18.68 -34.73 -13.07
CA ALA A 350 19.50 -35.88 -13.45
C ALA A 350 18.86 -37.21 -12.99
N VAL A 351 18.15 -37.22 -11.85
CA VAL A 351 17.36 -38.39 -11.41
C VAL A 351 16.17 -38.64 -12.33
N ARG A 352 15.42 -37.59 -12.69
CA ARG A 352 14.18 -37.73 -13.50
C ARG A 352 14.46 -38.01 -14.98
N PHE A 353 15.50 -37.40 -15.55
CA PHE A 353 15.90 -37.52 -16.96
C PHE A 353 17.27 -38.20 -17.06
N SER A 354 17.36 -39.42 -16.50
CA SER A 354 18.60 -40.17 -16.42
C SER A 354 19.17 -40.51 -17.80
N ASP A 355 18.32 -40.81 -18.78
CA ASP A 355 18.75 -41.26 -20.11
C ASP A 355 19.35 -40.10 -20.91
N GLU A 356 18.72 -38.92 -20.86
CA GLU A 356 19.21 -37.69 -21.51
C GLU A 356 20.48 -37.18 -20.83
N TYR A 357 20.53 -37.20 -19.49
CA TYR A 357 21.72 -36.84 -18.73
C TYR A 357 22.90 -37.76 -19.08
N MET A 358 22.69 -39.08 -19.10
CA MET A 358 23.74 -40.05 -19.42
C MET A 358 24.19 -39.96 -20.88
N SER A 359 23.28 -39.65 -21.81
CA SER A 359 23.63 -39.37 -23.21
C SER A 359 24.60 -38.20 -23.31
N MET A 360 24.28 -37.06 -22.67
CA MET A 360 25.15 -35.87 -22.67
C MET A 360 26.46 -36.10 -21.93
N VAL A 361 26.44 -36.82 -20.79
CA VAL A 361 27.66 -37.22 -20.07
C VAL A 361 28.55 -38.09 -20.95
N SER A 362 28.00 -39.00 -21.75
CA SER A 362 28.77 -39.84 -22.66
C SER A 362 29.42 -39.05 -23.80
N GLU A 363 28.77 -37.97 -24.24
CA GLU A 363 29.26 -37.04 -25.27
C GLU A 363 30.36 -36.13 -24.69
N CYS A 364 30.11 -35.48 -23.55
CA CYS A 364 31.09 -34.66 -22.85
C CYS A 364 32.29 -35.48 -22.35
N ARG A 365 32.12 -36.76 -21.99
CA ARG A 365 33.24 -37.64 -21.59
C ARG A 365 34.19 -37.96 -22.75
N LYS A 366 33.70 -37.91 -24.00
CA LYS A 366 34.55 -38.03 -25.20
C LYS A 366 35.35 -36.75 -25.45
N SER A 367 34.78 -35.58 -25.14
CA SER A 367 35.42 -34.28 -25.34
C SER A 367 36.36 -33.89 -24.19
N ASN A 368 35.90 -33.94 -22.92
CA ASN A 368 36.59 -33.44 -21.74
C ASN A 368 36.33 -34.32 -20.47
N PRO A 369 37.13 -35.38 -20.22
CA PRO A 369 36.88 -36.33 -19.14
C PRO A 369 37.12 -35.77 -17.72
N SER A 370 38.01 -34.78 -17.56
CA SER A 370 38.31 -34.15 -16.26
C SER A 370 37.18 -33.26 -15.74
N LEU A 371 36.49 -32.56 -16.64
CA LEU A 371 35.32 -31.74 -16.34
C LEU A 371 34.13 -32.57 -15.87
N VAL A 372 33.89 -33.72 -16.50
CA VAL A 372 32.83 -34.64 -16.07
C VAL A 372 33.10 -35.16 -14.64
N ALA A 373 34.36 -35.47 -14.31
CA ALA A 373 34.73 -35.88 -12.96
C ALA A 373 34.49 -34.77 -11.92
N SER A 374 34.87 -33.52 -12.23
CA SER A 374 34.68 -32.40 -11.31
C SER A 374 33.21 -32.01 -11.13
N VAL A 375 32.38 -32.12 -12.17
CA VAL A 375 30.92 -31.92 -12.08
C VAL A 375 30.28 -33.02 -11.22
N ILE A 376 30.64 -34.29 -11.43
CA ILE A 376 30.08 -35.41 -10.65
C ILE A 376 30.45 -35.29 -9.17
N GLU A 377 31.69 -34.90 -8.86
CA GLU A 377 32.18 -34.72 -7.49
C GLU A 377 31.50 -33.52 -6.80
N LYS A 378 31.46 -32.34 -7.45
CA LYS A 378 30.92 -31.11 -6.85
C LYS A 378 29.39 -31.10 -6.67
N TYR A 379 28.65 -31.75 -7.56
CA TYR A 379 27.18 -31.78 -7.52
C TYR A 379 26.61 -33.07 -6.90
N GLY A 380 27.46 -33.96 -6.35
CA GLY A 380 27.00 -35.15 -5.62
C GLY A 380 26.27 -36.18 -6.49
N LEU A 381 26.59 -36.26 -7.78
CA LEU A 381 25.90 -37.11 -8.77
C LEU A 381 26.47 -38.54 -8.83
N THR A 382 27.29 -38.92 -7.86
CA THR A 382 28.00 -40.22 -7.80
C THR A 382 27.08 -41.43 -7.69
N GLN A 383 25.88 -41.28 -7.10
CA GLN A 383 24.93 -42.38 -6.96
C GLN A 383 24.19 -42.71 -8.27
N LEU A 384 24.03 -41.73 -9.17
CA LEU A 384 23.32 -41.90 -10.45
C LEU A 384 24.15 -42.66 -11.50
N THR A 385 25.47 -42.54 -11.45
CA THR A 385 26.38 -43.29 -12.32
C THR A 385 26.53 -44.75 -11.91
N VAL A 386 26.17 -45.12 -10.67
CA VAL A 386 26.30 -46.47 -10.13
C VAL A 386 25.10 -47.37 -10.51
N MET A 387 23.93 -46.79 -10.82
CA MET A 387 22.68 -47.56 -11.03
C MET A 387 22.53 -48.30 -12.37
N ASN A 388 23.50 -48.23 -13.30
CA ASN A 388 23.45 -49.01 -14.55
C ASN A 388 24.81 -49.64 -14.94
N SER A 389 25.61 -50.03 -13.96
CA SER A 389 26.81 -50.86 -14.19
C SER A 389 26.55 -52.38 -14.17
N ASP A 390 25.28 -52.81 -14.10
CA ASP A 390 24.91 -54.23 -13.94
C ASP A 390 24.83 -55.04 -15.25
N SER A 391 25.14 -54.47 -16.42
CA SER A 391 25.15 -55.23 -17.68
C SER A 391 26.51 -55.82 -18.07
N TRP A 392 27.58 -55.59 -17.30
CA TRP A 392 28.91 -56.03 -17.73
C TRP A 392 29.81 -56.54 -16.60
N LEU A 393 29.40 -57.60 -15.88
CA LEU A 393 30.32 -58.62 -15.32
C LEU A 393 29.57 -59.78 -14.61
N LYS A 394 28.83 -60.61 -15.37
CA LYS A 394 28.64 -62.02 -15.00
C LYS A 394 29.64 -62.88 -15.78
N LYS A 395 30.82 -63.13 -15.20
CA LYS A 395 31.59 -64.39 -15.38
C LYS A 395 32.80 -64.48 -14.44
N LYS A 396 32.54 -64.87 -13.19
CA LYS A 396 33.15 -66.07 -12.56
C LYS A 396 32.51 -66.38 -11.20
N ARG A 397 31.50 -67.25 -11.27
CA ARG A 397 31.12 -68.28 -10.27
C ARG A 397 32.40 -68.91 -9.66
N LYS A 398 32.52 -69.27 -8.38
CA LYS A 398 31.62 -70.12 -7.57
C LYS A 398 32.16 -70.27 -6.11
N ARG A 399 31.22 -70.44 -5.15
CA ARG A 399 31.25 -71.33 -3.95
C ARG A 399 32.10 -70.82 -2.74
N THR A 400 31.71 -70.90 -1.46
CA THR A 400 30.64 -71.60 -0.71
C THR A 400 30.46 -70.94 0.69
N ARG A 401 29.42 -71.39 1.41
CA ARG A 401 28.99 -71.13 2.81
C ARG A 401 30.06 -70.93 3.92
N SER A 402 29.57 -70.22 4.96
CA SER A 402 29.65 -70.43 6.43
C SER A 402 30.83 -69.95 7.27
N SER A 403 30.42 -69.29 8.38
CA SER A 403 30.83 -69.43 9.79
C SER A 403 32.23 -69.01 10.28
N GLN A 404 32.18 -68.16 11.31
CA GLN A 404 32.92 -68.20 12.59
C GLN A 404 34.46 -68.23 12.65
N SER A 405 34.93 -67.40 13.60
CA SER A 405 36.04 -67.58 14.55
C SER A 405 37.50 -67.60 14.09
N GLU A 406 38.24 -66.67 14.71
CA GLU A 406 39.53 -66.85 15.41
C GLU A 406 40.80 -67.30 14.66
N THR A 407 41.73 -66.33 14.59
CA THR A 407 43.16 -66.39 14.95
C THR A 407 44.17 -67.26 14.18
N SER A 408 45.36 -66.64 14.03
CA SER A 408 46.72 -67.18 13.97
C SER A 408 47.31 -67.45 12.55
N VAL A 409 48.29 -66.64 12.08
CA VAL A 409 49.78 -66.66 12.31
C VAL A 409 50.48 -67.46 11.20
N THR A 410 51.14 -66.85 10.20
CA THR A 410 52.61 -66.62 10.00
C THR A 410 52.83 -66.61 8.46
N ASN A 411 53.81 -65.98 7.79
CA ASN A 411 55.09 -65.35 8.16
C ASN A 411 55.69 -64.54 6.98
N VAL A 412 56.63 -63.64 7.29
CA VAL A 412 57.87 -63.25 6.53
C VAL A 412 57.70 -62.37 5.26
N GLU A 413 58.42 -61.25 5.01
CA GLU A 413 59.43 -60.43 5.71
C GLU A 413 59.54 -59.03 5.02
N VAL A 414 59.70 -57.99 5.85
CA VAL A 414 60.62 -56.81 5.76
C VAL A 414 60.58 -55.85 4.56
N ALA A 415 60.13 -54.60 4.84
CA ALA A 415 61.00 -53.40 4.82
C ALA A 415 60.39 -52.28 5.70
N VAL A 416 61.19 -51.78 6.64
CA VAL A 416 60.84 -50.87 7.74
C VAL A 416 60.97 -49.39 7.33
N GLN A 417 59.97 -48.56 7.67
CA GLN A 417 60.16 -47.15 8.05
C GLN A 417 59.30 -46.84 9.29
N VAL A 418 59.92 -46.19 10.27
CA VAL A 418 59.50 -46.07 11.67
C VAL A 418 58.34 -45.07 11.85
N GLU A 419 57.28 -45.50 12.53
CA GLU A 419 56.17 -44.66 13.00
C GLU A 419 56.58 -43.85 14.24
N LYS A 420 56.19 -42.56 14.27
CA LYS A 420 56.19 -41.75 15.51
C LYS A 420 55.07 -42.21 16.45
N SER A 421 55.34 -42.12 17.76
CA SER A 421 54.49 -42.57 18.86
C SER A 421 53.06 -42.00 18.81
N ALA A 422 52.06 -42.84 19.12
CA ALA A 422 50.66 -42.45 19.28
C ALA A 422 50.44 -41.35 20.34
N THR A 423 51.39 -41.15 21.26
CA THR A 423 51.34 -40.08 22.27
C THR A 423 51.66 -38.71 21.68
N GLU A 424 52.55 -38.61 20.68
CA GLU A 424 52.85 -37.35 19.99
C GLU A 424 51.69 -36.93 19.07
N LYS A 425 51.08 -37.90 18.38
CA LYS A 425 49.86 -37.65 17.58
C LYS A 425 48.66 -37.24 18.43
N ALA A 426 48.54 -37.75 19.66
CA ALA A 426 47.49 -37.36 20.59
C ALA A 426 47.71 -35.94 21.16
N GLN A 427 48.97 -35.51 21.35
CA GLN A 427 49.30 -34.13 21.73
C GLN A 427 49.09 -33.14 20.57
N GLU A 428 49.51 -33.48 19.35
CA GLU A 428 49.25 -32.65 18.16
C GLU A 428 47.75 -32.57 17.81
N MET A 429 46.96 -33.63 18.07
CA MET A 429 45.50 -33.59 17.95
C MET A 429 44.81 -32.81 19.08
N ALA A 430 45.40 -32.76 20.28
CA ALA A 430 44.90 -31.92 21.37
C ALA A 430 45.15 -30.42 21.08
N GLU A 431 46.27 -30.09 20.44
CA GLU A 431 46.64 -28.71 20.09
C GLU A 431 45.95 -28.18 18.81
N SER A 432 45.50 -29.07 17.91
CA SER A 432 44.82 -28.70 16.66
C SER A 432 43.29 -28.69 16.72
N SER A 433 42.69 -29.01 17.87
CA SER A 433 41.25 -28.86 18.06
C SER A 433 40.88 -27.37 18.18
N GLU A 434 39.98 -26.91 17.31
CA GLU A 434 39.37 -25.56 17.34
C GLU A 434 38.66 -25.21 18.66
N PHE A 435 38.64 -26.13 19.62
CA PHE A 435 38.12 -25.94 20.97
C PHE A 435 39.06 -25.14 21.90
N ALA A 436 40.34 -24.97 21.55
CA ALA A 436 41.33 -24.24 22.36
C ALA A 436 41.41 -22.72 22.11
N LYS A 437 40.64 -22.17 21.15
CA LYS A 437 40.55 -20.70 20.93
C LYS A 437 39.57 -19.98 21.85
N ARG A 438 39.10 -20.58 22.93
CA ARG A 438 38.48 -19.81 24.03
C ARG A 438 39.59 -19.30 24.95
N LYS A 439 40.23 -18.18 24.57
CA LYS A 439 40.93 -17.37 25.58
C LYS A 439 39.87 -16.99 26.61
N SER A 440 39.90 -17.57 27.81
CA SER A 440 39.08 -17.06 28.91
C SER A 440 39.63 -15.68 29.26
N PHE A 441 38.77 -14.65 29.22
CA PHE A 441 39.18 -13.30 29.56
C PHE A 441 39.65 -13.25 31.03
N SER A 442 40.97 -13.19 31.22
CA SER A 442 41.57 -13.15 32.55
C SER A 442 41.53 -11.72 33.10
N GLY A 443 41.26 -11.53 34.39
CA GLY A 443 41.26 -10.21 35.03
C GLY A 443 39.98 -9.40 34.85
N ASP A 444 40.03 -8.14 35.33
CA ASP A 444 38.91 -7.20 35.36
C ASP A 444 38.70 -6.55 33.97
N PRO A 445 37.59 -6.82 33.27
CA PRO A 445 37.32 -6.26 31.94
C PRO A 445 37.45 -4.75 31.83
N MET A 446 36.93 -4.01 32.81
CA MET A 446 37.00 -2.54 32.85
C MET A 446 38.43 -2.00 32.97
N LYS A 447 39.28 -2.62 33.81
CA LYS A 447 40.66 -2.18 34.01
C LYS A 447 41.54 -2.50 32.79
N LYS A 448 41.37 -3.71 32.23
CA LYS A 448 42.04 -4.11 31.00
C LYS A 448 41.59 -3.29 29.80
N CYS A 449 40.31 -2.95 29.73
CA CYS A 449 39.79 -2.02 28.73
C CYS A 449 40.50 -0.67 28.83
N VAL A 450 40.61 -0.07 30.03
CA VAL A 450 41.36 1.20 30.22
C VAL A 450 42.84 1.08 29.86
N GLU A 451 43.48 -0.05 30.18
CA GLU A 451 44.87 -0.31 29.80
C GLU A 451 45.07 -0.46 28.29
N TRP A 452 44.17 -1.16 27.60
CA TRP A 452 44.21 -1.34 26.15
C TRP A 452 43.79 -0.09 25.40
N MET A 453 42.88 0.73 25.96
CA MET A 453 42.57 2.07 25.48
C MET A 453 43.81 2.98 25.52
N LYS A 454 44.64 2.88 26.56
CA LYS A 454 45.92 3.61 26.65
C LYS A 454 46.98 3.12 25.67
N LYS A 455 46.87 1.88 25.18
CA LYS A 455 47.80 1.26 24.23
C LYS A 455 47.32 1.33 22.77
N ALA A 456 46.11 1.83 22.52
CA ALA A 456 45.43 1.81 21.22
C ALA A 456 45.24 0.39 20.63
N ASP A 457 45.09 -0.63 21.48
CA ASP A 457 44.84 -2.02 21.06
C ASP A 457 43.33 -2.27 20.86
N TRP A 458 42.77 -1.82 19.73
CA TRP A 458 41.31 -1.78 19.50
C TRP A 458 40.62 -3.15 19.50
N GLU A 459 41.24 -4.21 18.95
CA GLU A 459 40.68 -5.58 18.96
C GLU A 459 40.51 -6.12 20.39
N ASN A 460 41.45 -5.79 21.28
CA ASN A 460 41.38 -6.22 22.69
C ASN A 460 40.38 -5.37 23.49
N VAL A 461 40.22 -4.09 23.13
CA VAL A 461 39.16 -3.22 23.68
C VAL A 461 37.79 -3.76 23.30
N GLU A 462 37.60 -4.18 22.05
CA GLU A 462 36.36 -4.80 21.57
C GLU A 462 36.04 -6.10 22.31
N TRP A 463 37.06 -6.94 22.51
CA TRP A 463 36.96 -8.16 23.30
C TRP A 463 36.60 -7.89 24.78
N ALA A 464 37.13 -6.80 25.36
CA ALA A 464 36.75 -6.38 26.72
C ALA A 464 35.30 -5.90 26.81
N LEU A 465 34.83 -5.12 25.83
CA LEU A 465 33.46 -4.60 25.77
C LEU A 465 32.42 -5.73 25.63
N THR A 466 32.71 -6.71 24.77
CA THR A 466 31.85 -7.89 24.59
C THR A 466 31.79 -8.78 25.85
N GLU A 467 32.91 -8.94 26.56
CA GLU A 467 32.95 -9.63 27.85
C GLU A 467 32.20 -8.87 28.96
N MET A 468 32.24 -7.54 28.98
CA MET A 468 31.45 -6.73 29.92
C MET A 468 29.94 -6.89 29.70
N GLY A 469 29.48 -6.88 28.44
CA GLY A 469 28.07 -7.11 28.11
C GLY A 469 27.59 -8.53 28.41
N SER A 470 28.48 -9.53 28.29
CA SER A 470 28.16 -10.95 28.51
C SER A 470 27.99 -11.32 30.00
N ARG A 471 28.67 -10.60 30.91
CA ARG A 471 28.64 -10.88 32.36
C ARG A 471 27.49 -10.16 33.06
N ARG A 472 26.40 -10.88 33.38
CA ARG A 472 25.15 -10.30 33.94
C ARG A 472 25.33 -9.48 35.23
N ASP A 473 26.14 -9.95 36.17
CA ASP A 473 26.26 -9.34 37.52
C ASP A 473 27.56 -8.52 37.71
N TYR A 474 28.26 -8.18 36.61
CA TYR A 474 29.58 -7.55 36.70
C TYR A 474 29.53 -6.16 37.31
N PHE A 475 28.58 -5.33 36.88
CA PHE A 475 28.48 -3.94 37.32
C PHE A 475 27.84 -3.78 38.71
N GLN A 476 27.02 -4.73 39.16
CA GLN A 476 26.39 -4.70 40.50
C GLN A 476 27.41 -4.84 41.66
N LYS A 477 28.62 -5.33 41.37
CA LYS A 477 29.69 -5.58 42.36
C LYS A 477 30.71 -4.43 42.44
N LYS A 478 30.55 -3.38 41.64
CA LYS A 478 31.49 -2.25 41.56
C LYS A 478 30.90 -0.98 42.13
N PRO A 479 31.72 -0.07 42.70
CA PRO A 479 31.24 1.21 43.19
C PRO A 479 30.78 2.08 42.01
N ASP A 480 29.66 2.79 42.20
CA ASP A 480 29.03 3.60 41.15
C ASP A 480 29.98 4.69 40.60
N ASP A 481 30.77 5.33 41.48
CA ASP A 481 31.73 6.39 41.10
C ASP A 481 32.78 5.92 40.07
N ASP A 482 33.35 4.71 40.26
CA ASP A 482 34.34 4.16 39.32
C ASP A 482 33.70 3.87 37.95
N VAL A 483 32.44 3.42 37.95
CA VAL A 483 31.68 3.13 36.74
C VAL A 483 31.35 4.42 36.00
N GLU A 484 30.93 5.48 36.69
CA GLU A 484 30.65 6.79 36.10
C GLU A 484 31.90 7.39 35.42
N ASP A 485 33.07 7.31 36.05
CA ASP A 485 34.32 7.83 35.49
C ASP A 485 34.79 7.04 34.26
N PHE A 486 34.56 5.72 34.24
CA PHE A 486 34.78 4.91 33.04
C PHE A 486 33.82 5.27 31.90
N VAL A 487 32.54 5.53 32.19
CA VAL A 487 31.56 5.97 31.19
C VAL A 487 31.98 7.31 30.59
N LYS A 488 32.43 8.29 31.40
CA LYS A 488 32.92 9.59 30.89
C LYS A 488 34.11 9.41 29.94
N MET A 489 35.08 8.57 30.32
CA MET A 489 36.25 8.27 29.49
C MET A 489 35.87 7.60 28.18
N LEU A 490 34.90 6.69 28.22
CA LEU A 490 34.44 5.95 27.06
C LEU A 490 33.62 6.84 26.11
N VAL A 491 32.78 7.73 26.64
CA VAL A 491 32.07 8.77 25.87
C VAL A 491 33.08 9.67 25.15
N GLN A 492 34.11 10.15 25.85
CA GLN A 492 35.11 11.03 25.27
C GLN A 492 35.85 10.37 24.09
N LEU A 493 36.26 9.11 24.26
CA LEU A 493 36.95 8.35 23.20
C LEU A 493 36.07 8.06 21.99
N VAL A 494 34.80 7.71 22.21
CA VAL A 494 33.84 7.43 21.13
C VAL A 494 33.51 8.69 20.33
N VAL A 495 33.52 9.87 20.97
CA VAL A 495 33.29 11.15 20.31
C VAL A 495 34.53 11.63 19.54
N GLU A 496 35.73 11.41 20.09
CA GLU A 496 37.01 11.78 19.47
C GLU A 496 37.39 10.84 18.29
N ASN A 497 37.08 9.54 18.36
CA ASN A 497 37.45 8.54 17.35
C ASN A 497 36.28 7.62 16.94
N PRO A 498 35.38 8.04 16.01
CA PRO A 498 34.20 7.27 15.61
C PRO A 498 34.49 6.04 14.72
N SER A 499 35.71 5.88 14.21
CA SER A 499 36.11 4.79 13.30
C SER A 499 36.48 3.50 14.02
N ASP A 500 36.92 3.60 15.27
CA ASP A 500 37.65 2.51 15.96
C ASP A 500 36.77 1.70 16.91
N ILE A 501 35.68 2.29 17.43
CA ILE A 501 34.71 1.63 18.31
C ILE A 501 33.30 1.98 17.88
N SER A 502 32.47 0.98 17.62
CA SER A 502 31.06 1.22 17.29
C SER A 502 30.28 1.71 18.52
N ARG A 503 29.56 2.83 18.36
CA ARG A 503 28.72 3.44 19.41
C ARG A 503 27.76 2.45 20.07
N SER A 504 27.11 1.61 19.26
CA SER A 504 26.17 0.59 19.70
C SER A 504 26.82 -0.48 20.59
N GLN A 505 28.05 -0.91 20.27
CA GLN A 505 28.77 -1.93 21.03
C GLN A 505 29.24 -1.39 22.39
N ALA A 506 29.72 -0.15 22.41
CA ALA A 506 30.06 0.56 23.64
C ALA A 506 28.85 0.77 24.54
N ALA A 507 27.72 1.23 23.98
CA ALA A 507 26.46 1.40 24.71
C ALA A 507 25.90 0.05 25.20
N GLY A 508 26.01 -1.01 24.39
CA GLY A 508 25.59 -2.37 24.74
C GLY A 508 26.41 -2.99 25.88
N ALA A 509 27.72 -2.73 25.93
CA ALA A 509 28.59 -3.18 27.00
C ALA A 509 28.21 -2.58 28.37
N ILE A 510 27.61 -1.38 28.38
CA ILE A 510 27.28 -0.60 29.58
C ILE A 510 25.77 -0.65 29.87
N ALA A 511 24.95 -1.34 29.06
CA ALA A 511 23.49 -1.37 29.20
C ALA A 511 23.00 -1.78 30.61
N ARG A 512 23.77 -2.62 31.33
CA ARG A 512 23.46 -3.09 32.69
C ARG A 512 24.21 -2.36 33.82
N ALA A 513 24.97 -1.31 33.51
CA ALA A 513 25.63 -0.51 34.53
C ALA A 513 24.60 0.23 35.42
N PRO A 514 24.87 0.42 36.71
CA PRO A 514 24.03 1.26 37.58
C PRO A 514 24.03 2.69 37.06
N LEU A 515 22.87 3.35 37.09
CA LEU A 515 22.69 4.71 36.58
C LEU A 515 22.08 5.58 37.67
N ASN A 516 22.85 6.58 38.12
CA ASN A 516 22.35 7.62 38.99
C ASN A 516 21.60 8.70 38.21
N GLU A 517 20.46 9.15 38.75
CA GLU A 517 19.65 10.21 38.12
C GLU A 517 20.43 11.51 37.92
N LYS A 518 21.33 11.85 38.85
CA LYS A 518 22.19 13.06 38.77
C LYS A 518 23.24 12.96 37.67
N PHE A 519 23.79 11.77 37.44
CA PHE A 519 24.78 11.52 36.40
C PHE A 519 24.14 11.53 35.01
N LEU A 520 22.93 10.95 34.88
CA LEU A 520 22.16 11.03 33.64
C LEU A 520 21.78 12.48 33.31
N TYR A 521 21.39 13.26 34.32
CA TYR A 521 21.13 14.69 34.13
C TYR A 521 22.35 15.40 33.57
N PHE A 522 23.55 15.16 34.11
CA PHE A 522 24.81 15.73 33.62
C PHE A 522 25.14 15.32 32.17
N LEU A 523 24.92 14.06 31.80
CA LEU A 523 25.16 13.60 30.42
C LEU A 523 24.20 14.24 29.41
N LEU A 524 22.98 14.55 29.84
CA LEU A 524 21.94 15.21 29.04
C LEU A 524 21.96 16.75 29.18
N ASP A 525 22.76 17.32 30.09
CA ASP A 525 22.77 18.77 30.36
C ASP A 525 23.58 19.54 29.30
N THR A 526 23.07 20.74 29.00
CA THR A 526 23.61 21.70 28.04
C THR A 526 23.95 23.05 28.69
N GLN A 527 23.67 23.25 29.98
CA GLN A 527 23.92 24.53 30.66
C GLN A 527 25.42 24.76 30.89
N ASP A 528 25.95 25.84 30.32
CA ASP A 528 27.18 26.47 30.77
C ASP A 528 26.85 27.26 32.06
N ASP A 529 26.68 26.58 33.20
CA ASP A 529 26.46 27.28 34.47
C ASP A 529 27.80 27.80 35.01
N GLU A 530 28.13 29.05 34.67
CA GLU A 530 29.28 29.81 35.22
C GLU A 530 29.20 30.05 36.75
N SER A 531 28.25 29.47 37.49
CA SER A 531 28.03 29.83 38.90
C SER A 531 27.79 28.66 39.86
N LYS A 532 28.86 27.85 40.08
CA LYS A 532 29.36 27.32 41.38
C LYS A 532 29.84 25.86 41.27
N PRO A 533 31.10 25.56 41.66
CA PRO A 533 31.56 24.18 41.79
C PRO A 533 31.10 23.57 43.12
N PRO A 534 30.55 22.33 43.18
CA PRO A 534 30.56 21.57 44.42
C PRO A 534 31.95 20.98 44.61
N SER A 535 32.54 21.30 45.75
CA SER A 535 33.88 20.92 46.16
C SER A 535 33.94 19.45 46.54
N ILE A 536 34.74 18.64 45.84
CA ILE A 536 35.16 17.32 46.37
C ILE A 536 36.51 17.49 47.06
N LYS A 537 36.47 17.38 48.39
CA LYS A 537 37.65 17.37 49.25
C LYS A 537 38.54 16.17 48.92
N LYS A 538 39.84 16.46 48.79
CA LYS A 538 40.95 15.50 48.72
C LYS A 538 40.80 14.34 49.70
N LEU A 539 41.01 13.11 49.23
CA LEU A 539 41.70 12.09 50.02
C LEU A 539 42.58 11.16 49.14
N ARG A 540 43.89 11.46 49.23
CA ARG A 540 45.09 10.59 49.25
C ARG A 540 45.35 9.53 48.15
N SER A 541 46.29 9.96 47.30
CA SER A 541 47.56 9.31 46.90
C SER A 541 47.55 7.97 46.14
N GLY A 542 48.00 8.04 44.89
CA GLY A 542 48.51 6.89 44.13
C GLY A 542 48.93 7.25 42.71
N LYS A 543 50.12 7.87 42.56
CA LYS A 543 50.95 8.06 41.34
C LYS A 543 50.26 8.43 40.01
N ALA A 544 50.50 9.69 39.64
CA ALA A 544 50.06 10.37 38.43
C ALA A 544 50.56 9.73 37.11
N PHE A 545 49.67 9.78 36.12
CA PHE A 545 49.97 9.65 34.70
C PHE A 545 50.63 10.96 34.23
N SER A 546 51.88 10.88 33.78
CA SER A 546 52.57 11.98 33.10
C SER A 546 52.15 11.98 31.63
N ALA A 547 51.13 12.74 31.29
CA ALA A 547 50.92 13.24 29.93
C ALA A 547 51.31 14.73 29.93
N LYS A 548 52.14 15.10 28.95
CA LYS A 548 52.75 16.43 28.79
C LYS A 548 51.71 17.55 28.93
N LYS A 549 52.01 18.53 29.80
CA LYS A 549 51.46 19.87 29.73
C LYS A 549 51.84 20.49 28.39
N SER A 550 50.85 20.81 27.56
CA SER A 550 50.85 22.04 26.79
C SER A 550 49.75 22.92 27.37
N GLU A 551 50.13 24.11 27.83
CA GLU A 551 49.20 25.20 28.10
C GLU A 551 48.42 25.48 26.82
N ALA A 552 47.12 25.17 26.85
CA ALA A 552 46.14 25.70 25.92
C ALA A 552 44.92 26.08 26.76
N GLU A 553 44.46 27.30 26.55
CA GLU A 553 43.31 27.91 27.18
C GLU A 553 42.09 26.98 27.08
N LYS A 554 41.19 27.04 28.08
CA LYS A 554 39.91 26.32 28.07
C LYS A 554 39.07 26.86 26.91
N GLU A 555 39.18 26.27 25.73
CA GLU A 555 38.22 26.48 24.65
C GLU A 555 36.89 25.82 25.04
N PRO A 556 35.74 26.47 24.77
CA PRO A 556 34.43 25.89 25.03
C PRO A 556 34.26 24.59 24.23
N GLU A 557 33.69 23.55 24.86
CA GLU A 557 33.37 22.29 24.19
C GLU A 557 32.58 22.58 22.90
N SER A 558 33.11 22.15 21.74
CA SER A 558 32.42 22.37 20.45
C SER A 558 31.00 21.80 20.48
N GLU A 559 30.02 22.49 19.87
CA GLU A 559 28.62 22.02 19.82
C GLU A 559 28.47 20.60 19.20
N SER A 560 29.41 20.23 18.32
CA SER A 560 29.53 18.88 17.74
C SER A 560 29.81 17.81 18.80
N PHE A 561 30.65 18.11 19.78
CA PHE A 561 30.95 17.21 20.90
C PHE A 561 29.72 17.03 21.81
N LYS A 562 29.05 18.15 22.16
CA LYS A 562 27.82 18.12 22.97
C LYS A 562 26.71 17.28 22.30
N SER A 563 26.52 17.42 20.99
CA SER A 563 25.52 16.65 20.22
C SER A 563 25.82 15.14 20.19
N LYS A 564 27.08 14.75 19.93
CA LYS A 564 27.49 13.33 19.90
C LYS A 564 27.45 12.67 21.29
N ARG A 565 27.73 13.43 22.36
CA ARG A 565 27.55 12.98 23.75
C ARG A 565 26.10 12.63 24.04
N MET A 566 25.16 13.46 23.60
CA MET A 566 23.72 13.19 23.73
C MET A 566 23.29 11.95 22.95
N GLU A 567 23.78 11.78 21.71
CA GLU A 567 23.49 10.58 20.91
C GLU A 567 23.91 9.31 21.64
N PHE A 568 25.12 9.29 22.22
CA PHE A 568 25.60 8.16 23.00
C PHE A 568 24.74 7.88 24.24
N ALA A 569 24.34 8.94 24.96
CA ALA A 569 23.49 8.81 26.14
C ALA A 569 22.11 8.22 25.79
N LEU A 570 21.52 8.63 24.67
CA LEU A 570 20.24 8.10 24.19
C LEU A 570 20.36 6.64 23.74
N ASP A 571 21.39 6.28 22.99
CA ASP A 571 21.66 4.90 22.58
C ASP A 571 21.84 3.99 23.81
N TRP A 572 22.54 4.48 24.83
CA TRP A 572 22.69 3.76 26.09
C TRP A 572 21.35 3.52 26.78
N LEU A 573 20.49 4.54 26.89
CA LEU A 573 19.16 4.41 27.50
C LEU A 573 18.27 3.43 26.72
N LEU A 574 18.30 3.47 25.38
CA LEU A 574 17.49 2.58 24.54
C LEU A 574 17.82 1.09 24.74
N LEU A 575 19.07 0.76 25.06
CA LEU A 575 19.53 -0.62 25.29
C LEU A 575 19.25 -1.15 26.70
N ARG A 576 18.87 -0.31 27.67
CA ARG A 576 18.61 -0.77 29.07
C ARG A 576 17.22 -1.38 29.23
N ASP A 577 17.10 -2.47 29.98
CA ASP A 577 15.81 -3.12 30.25
C ASP A 577 14.92 -2.28 31.20
N GLU A 578 15.52 -1.66 32.22
CA GLU A 578 14.86 -0.79 33.20
C GLU A 578 15.41 0.65 33.12
N LEU A 579 14.51 1.62 33.02
CA LEU A 579 14.85 3.04 32.97
C LEU A 579 14.51 3.72 34.31
N PRO A 580 15.40 4.56 34.87
CA PRO A 580 15.04 5.39 36.01
C PRO A 580 14.11 6.51 35.53
N ALA A 581 12.81 6.26 35.59
CA ALA A 581 11.80 7.25 35.25
C ALA A 581 11.67 8.28 36.40
N SER A 582 12.08 9.52 36.15
CA SER A 582 11.88 10.64 37.08
C SER A 582 11.33 11.86 36.35
N ARG A 583 10.55 12.69 37.06
CA ARG A 583 9.95 13.92 36.52
C ARG A 583 10.98 14.89 35.91
N ARG A 584 12.19 14.93 36.48
CA ARG A 584 13.27 15.79 35.98
C ARG A 584 13.78 15.35 34.62
N ILE A 585 13.90 14.04 34.41
CA ILE A 585 14.36 13.47 33.13
C ILE A 585 13.30 13.68 32.04
N PHE A 586 12.00 13.50 32.37
CA PHE A 586 10.92 13.82 31.44
C PHE A 586 11.00 15.28 30.98
N ASN A 587 11.01 16.24 31.93
CA ASN A 587 11.08 17.66 31.59
C ASN A 587 12.32 18.01 30.76
N GLN A 588 13.49 17.46 31.11
CA GLN A 588 14.73 17.71 30.38
C GLN A 588 14.66 17.18 28.93
N LEU A 589 14.15 15.97 28.72
CA LEU A 589 13.99 15.39 27.38
C LEU A 589 12.99 16.17 26.52
N PHE A 590 11.88 16.63 27.10
CA PHE A 590 10.91 17.49 26.40
C PHE A 590 11.49 18.87 26.08
N GLU A 591 12.25 19.48 27.00
CA GLU A 591 12.88 20.78 26.78
C GLU A 591 13.96 20.70 25.69
N ILE A 592 14.78 19.63 25.69
CA ILE A 592 15.77 19.37 24.64
C ILE A 592 15.06 19.16 23.29
N MET A 593 13.95 18.40 23.26
CA MET A 593 13.18 18.21 22.03
C MET A 593 12.66 19.55 21.47
N ASN A 594 12.17 20.45 22.31
CA ASN A 594 11.71 21.77 21.91
C ASN A 594 12.83 22.62 21.35
N ARG A 595 13.97 22.69 22.05
CA ARG A 595 15.16 23.42 21.58
C ARG A 595 15.67 22.91 20.22
N ILE A 596 15.72 21.59 20.03
CA ILE A 596 16.14 21.01 18.74
C ILE A 596 15.11 21.34 17.65
N SER A 597 13.82 21.36 17.97
CA SER A 597 12.77 21.73 17.01
C SER A 597 12.77 23.21 16.62
N GLU A 598 13.29 24.11 17.48
CA GLU A 598 13.46 25.54 17.20
C GLU A 598 14.75 25.85 16.41
N SER A 599 15.75 24.98 16.47
CA SER A 599 17.04 25.16 15.79
C SER A 599 16.94 24.92 14.27
N ALA A 600 17.67 25.71 13.47
CA ALA A 600 17.64 25.64 12.00
C ALA A 600 18.30 24.38 11.40
N GLN A 601 19.12 23.66 12.18
CA GLN A 601 19.73 22.37 11.81
C GLN A 601 18.93 21.22 12.44
N VAL A 602 18.04 20.61 11.66
CA VAL A 602 17.19 19.52 12.13
C VAL A 602 18.02 18.25 12.34
N ASN A 603 18.51 18.02 13.56
CA ASN A 603 19.15 16.76 13.96
C ASN A 603 18.09 15.66 14.16
N THR A 604 17.60 15.10 13.04
CA THR A 604 16.52 14.10 13.04
C THR A 604 16.84 12.83 13.84
N HIS A 605 18.11 12.43 13.94
CA HIS A 605 18.53 11.25 14.70
C HIS A 605 18.36 11.43 16.22
N LEU A 606 18.79 12.58 16.76
CA LEU A 606 18.60 12.96 18.16
C LEU A 606 17.11 13.00 18.53
N GLN A 607 16.27 13.62 17.68
CA GLN A 607 14.82 13.67 17.90
C GLN A 607 14.21 12.26 17.95
N GLN A 608 14.62 11.36 17.06
CA GLN A 608 14.14 9.98 17.06
C GLN A 608 14.54 9.23 18.34
N GLY A 609 15.79 9.35 18.77
CA GLY A 609 16.29 8.74 20.01
C GLY A 609 15.51 9.21 21.24
N ILE A 610 15.28 10.53 21.36
CA ILE A 610 14.51 11.11 22.46
C ILE A 610 13.08 10.56 22.48
N VAL A 611 12.38 10.57 21.34
CA VAL A 611 10.99 10.07 21.25
C VAL A 611 10.92 8.59 21.62
N GLN A 612 11.88 7.76 21.16
CA GLN A 612 11.91 6.33 21.49
C GLN A 612 12.19 6.07 22.97
N VAL A 613 13.09 6.84 23.60
CA VAL A 613 13.32 6.78 25.05
C VAL A 613 12.04 7.16 25.80
N LEU A 614 11.35 8.24 25.40
CA LEU A 614 10.08 8.65 26.01
C LEU A 614 8.99 7.56 25.89
N ILE A 615 8.87 6.91 24.72
CA ILE A 615 7.94 5.77 24.55
C ILE A 615 8.27 4.66 25.55
N LYS A 616 9.56 4.32 25.67
CA LYS A 616 10.03 3.26 26.56
C LYS A 616 9.78 3.60 28.03
N MET A 617 10.00 4.85 28.44
CA MET A 617 9.72 5.33 29.79
C MET A 617 8.23 5.29 30.14
N ILE A 618 7.34 5.60 29.19
CA ILE A 618 5.89 5.58 29.42
C ILE A 618 5.36 4.14 29.48
N ARG A 619 5.89 3.23 28.65
CA ARG A 619 5.46 1.82 28.61
C ARG A 619 6.01 0.99 29.78
N ASN A 620 7.26 1.24 30.17
CA ASN A 620 7.99 0.49 31.20
C ASN A 620 8.43 1.42 32.34
N SER A 621 7.47 2.01 33.06
CA SER A 621 7.76 3.03 34.08
C SER A 621 8.34 2.49 35.39
N GLY A 622 8.59 1.18 35.50
CA GLY A 622 9.12 0.56 36.71
C GLY A 622 8.24 0.86 37.93
N SER A 623 8.83 1.47 38.97
CA SER A 623 8.14 1.88 40.21
C SER A 623 7.49 3.27 40.15
N TYR A 624 7.76 4.05 39.09
CA TYR A 624 7.26 5.42 38.94
C TYR A 624 5.88 5.43 38.26
N LYS A 625 4.92 6.18 38.82
CA LYS A 625 3.62 6.43 38.20
C LYS A 625 3.70 7.73 37.41
N VAL A 626 3.70 7.64 36.08
CA VAL A 626 3.68 8.80 35.19
C VAL A 626 2.37 9.58 35.40
N THR A 627 2.47 10.89 35.61
CA THR A 627 1.31 11.77 35.81
C THR A 627 1.11 12.71 34.62
N GLU A 628 -0.08 13.31 34.48
CA GLU A 628 -0.36 14.25 33.37
C GLU A 628 0.62 15.44 33.33
N GLY A 629 1.09 15.89 34.50
CA GLY A 629 2.05 16.99 34.61
C GLY A 629 3.50 16.66 34.23
N ASP A 630 3.77 15.41 33.84
CA ASP A 630 5.08 14.96 33.31
C ASP A 630 5.12 14.97 31.77
N LEU A 631 3.97 15.16 31.11
CA LEU A 631 3.82 15.06 29.66
C LEU A 631 3.67 16.45 29.02
N GLN A 632 4.71 16.93 28.34
CA GLN A 632 4.69 18.19 27.59
C GLN A 632 4.52 17.92 26.08
N LEU A 633 3.29 17.63 25.68
CA LEU A 633 2.99 17.14 24.32
C LEU A 633 3.04 18.22 23.22
N ASP A 634 2.93 19.50 23.57
CA ASP A 634 2.88 20.63 22.62
C ASP A 634 4.09 20.64 21.67
N GLY A 635 5.27 20.38 22.24
CA GLY A 635 6.54 20.27 21.54
C GLY A 635 6.60 19.16 20.50
N ILE A 636 6.09 17.98 20.87
CA ILE A 636 6.01 16.83 19.95
C ILE A 636 5.08 17.14 18.80
N VAL A 637 3.94 17.78 19.09
CA VAL A 637 2.94 18.12 18.08
C VAL A 637 3.50 19.15 17.10
N GLU A 638 4.28 20.12 17.56
CA GLU A 638 4.96 21.07 16.68
C GLU A 638 6.06 20.39 15.85
N ALA A 639 6.84 19.49 16.46
CA ALA A 639 7.80 18.66 15.73
C ALA A 639 7.11 17.79 14.67
N MET A 640 5.93 17.23 14.96
CA MET A 640 5.13 16.50 13.97
C MET A 640 4.71 17.39 12.81
N ARG A 641 4.37 18.66 13.04
CA ARG A 641 3.95 19.60 11.98
C ARG A 641 5.09 20.04 11.07
N SER A 642 6.29 20.19 11.60
CA SER A 642 7.48 20.67 10.86
C SER A 642 8.29 19.56 10.19
N THR A 643 8.10 18.30 10.62
CA THR A 643 8.95 17.18 10.20
C THR A 643 8.61 16.61 8.83
N HIS A 644 9.65 16.36 8.02
CA HIS A 644 9.53 15.64 6.74
C HIS A 644 9.98 14.16 6.79
N ASN A 645 10.40 13.66 7.95
CA ASN A 645 10.86 12.28 8.14
C ASN A 645 9.74 11.37 8.65
N HIS A 646 9.41 10.32 7.87
CA HIS A 646 8.38 9.33 8.21
C HIS A 646 8.67 8.56 9.52
N LEU A 647 9.93 8.30 9.83
CA LEU A 647 10.31 7.53 11.02
C LEU A 647 10.07 8.31 12.30
N LEU A 648 10.46 9.59 12.31
CA LEU A 648 10.20 10.48 13.46
C LEU A 648 8.69 10.66 13.67
N LEU A 649 7.96 10.91 12.58
CA LEU A 649 6.49 11.02 12.62
C LEU A 649 5.83 9.77 13.20
N ARG A 650 6.26 8.58 12.77
CA ARG A 650 5.77 7.31 13.29
C ARG A 650 6.06 7.15 14.79
N ASN A 651 7.27 7.47 15.23
CA ASN A 651 7.63 7.42 16.63
C ASN A 651 6.79 8.41 17.46
N CYS A 652 6.57 9.64 16.95
CA CYS A 652 5.72 10.62 17.62
C CYS A 652 4.26 10.13 17.76
N LEU A 653 3.72 9.48 16.73
CA LEU A 653 2.39 8.85 16.81
C LEU A 653 2.35 7.75 17.87
N GLN A 654 3.36 6.86 17.90
CA GLN A 654 3.45 5.81 18.92
C GLN A 654 3.60 6.37 20.35
N LEU A 655 4.29 7.50 20.50
CA LEU A 655 4.40 8.23 21.75
C LEU A 655 3.05 8.79 22.20
N LEU A 656 2.29 9.38 21.27
CA LEU A 656 0.92 9.80 21.54
C LEU A 656 0.03 8.62 21.91
N THR A 657 0.09 7.49 21.20
CA THR A 657 -0.65 6.27 21.55
C THR A 657 -0.36 5.81 22.98
N ALA A 658 0.91 5.88 23.41
CA ALA A 658 1.31 5.52 24.76
C ALA A 658 0.81 6.57 25.79
N ALA A 659 0.88 7.86 25.47
CA ALA A 659 0.45 8.95 26.32
C ALA A 659 -1.07 8.98 26.57
N VAL A 660 -1.88 8.50 25.61
CA VAL A 660 -3.35 8.41 25.75
C VAL A 660 -3.79 7.61 26.98
N LYS A 661 -3.04 6.56 27.35
CA LYS A 661 -3.35 5.76 28.53
C LYS A 661 -3.11 6.50 29.86
N VAL A 662 -2.28 7.54 29.83
CA VAL A 662 -1.86 8.30 31.02
C VAL A 662 -2.62 9.63 31.12
N ALA A 663 -2.74 10.37 30.02
CA ALA A 663 -3.32 11.73 29.97
C ALA A 663 -4.27 11.91 28.78
N PRO A 664 -5.44 11.23 28.76
CA PRO A 664 -6.35 11.26 27.61
C PRO A 664 -6.86 12.67 27.29
N ALA A 665 -7.14 13.49 28.31
CA ALA A 665 -7.64 14.86 28.11
C ALA A 665 -6.62 15.75 27.39
N SER A 666 -5.34 15.68 27.78
CA SER A 666 -4.27 16.43 27.13
C SER A 666 -3.98 15.97 25.70
N VAL A 667 -4.19 14.70 25.37
CA VAL A 667 -4.06 14.23 23.98
C VAL A 667 -5.26 14.68 23.14
N THR A 668 -6.47 14.70 23.71
CA THR A 668 -7.67 15.12 22.98
C THR A 668 -7.63 16.56 22.49
N SER A 669 -6.95 17.48 23.19
CA SER A 669 -6.75 18.85 22.68
C SER A 669 -5.87 18.90 21.43
N HIS A 670 -4.99 17.92 21.25
CA HIS A 670 -4.04 17.82 20.15
C HIS A 670 -4.52 16.95 18.98
N VAL A 671 -5.68 16.30 19.11
CA VAL A 671 -6.31 15.43 18.10
C VAL A 671 -6.43 16.11 16.74
N MET A 672 -6.84 17.39 16.69
CA MET A 672 -6.95 18.11 15.40
C MET A 672 -5.61 18.15 14.67
N SER A 673 -4.52 18.53 15.34
CA SER A 673 -3.20 18.58 14.71
C SER A 673 -2.68 17.23 14.26
N VAL A 674 -2.95 16.16 15.02
CA VAL A 674 -2.56 14.80 14.65
C VAL A 674 -3.26 14.38 13.36
N PHE A 675 -4.56 14.63 13.24
CA PHE A 675 -5.35 14.18 12.09
C PHE A 675 -5.26 15.11 10.87
N THR A 676 -5.13 16.42 11.04
CA THR A 676 -4.88 17.37 9.93
C THR A 676 -3.52 17.10 9.28
N PHE A 677 -2.49 16.78 10.08
CA PHE A 677 -1.17 16.46 9.54
C PHE A 677 -1.15 15.12 8.79
N MET A 678 -2.03 14.17 9.18
CA MET A 678 -2.22 12.92 8.44
C MET A 678 -2.63 13.13 6.97
N GLY A 679 -3.17 14.29 6.61
CA GLY A 679 -3.51 14.67 5.24
C GLY A 679 -2.42 15.33 4.41
N SER A 680 -1.30 15.72 5.02
CA SER A 680 -0.19 16.41 4.35
C SER A 680 0.66 15.44 3.51
N GLY A 681 1.34 15.95 2.47
CA GLY A 681 1.85 15.19 1.32
C GLY A 681 2.81 14.02 1.59
N LEU A 682 3.40 13.94 2.79
CA LEU A 682 4.31 12.86 3.18
C LEU A 682 3.56 11.56 3.45
N LEU A 683 2.50 11.59 4.25
CA LEU A 683 1.78 10.36 4.60
C LEU A 683 0.99 9.80 3.39
N LYS A 684 0.71 10.56 2.32
CA LYS A 684 -0.07 10.04 1.18
C LYS A 684 0.50 8.77 0.51
N ARG A 685 1.77 8.44 0.77
CA ARG A 685 2.47 7.21 0.36
C ARG A 685 2.81 6.33 1.58
N ASP A 686 1.80 5.89 2.34
CA ASP A 686 2.02 5.10 3.55
C ASP A 686 2.20 3.60 3.28
N ASN A 687 3.06 2.97 4.09
CA ASN A 687 3.19 1.52 4.19
C ASN A 687 2.18 0.96 5.20
N GLU A 688 1.89 -0.35 5.13
CA GLU A 688 0.95 -1.06 6.02
C GLU A 688 1.21 -0.81 7.52
N LEU A 689 2.49 -0.67 7.88
CA LEU A 689 2.95 -0.42 9.25
C LEU A 689 2.58 0.97 9.79
N THR A 690 2.51 1.99 8.93
CA THR A 690 2.06 3.32 9.34
C THR A 690 0.56 3.33 9.56
N LEU A 691 -0.19 2.60 8.71
CA LEU A 691 -1.64 2.44 8.84
C LEU A 691 -2.02 1.71 10.14
N SER A 692 -1.30 0.66 10.51
CA SER A 692 -1.58 -0.06 11.77
C SER A 692 -1.30 0.79 13.02
N ILE A 693 -0.33 1.70 12.97
CA ILE A 693 -0.05 2.62 14.09
C ILE A 693 -1.13 3.68 14.20
N ILE A 694 -1.62 4.19 13.08
CA ILE A 694 -2.78 5.09 13.05
C ILE A 694 -3.99 4.39 13.65
N GLU A 695 -4.25 3.14 13.24
CA GLU A 695 -5.33 2.31 13.78
C GLU A 695 -5.22 2.14 15.30
N GLN A 696 -4.04 1.77 15.80
CA GLN A 696 -3.78 1.67 17.23
C GLN A 696 -3.97 3.00 17.97
N THR A 697 -3.59 4.12 17.35
CA THR A 697 -3.76 5.46 17.94
C THR A 697 -5.23 5.83 18.06
N VAL A 698 -6.02 5.60 17.00
CA VAL A 698 -7.46 5.85 17.01
C VAL A 698 -8.16 4.93 18.01
N SER A 699 -7.83 3.63 18.01
CA SER A 699 -8.40 2.67 18.96
C SER A 699 -8.08 3.06 20.40
N ALA A 700 -6.83 3.38 20.72
CA ALA A 700 -6.42 3.81 22.05
C ALA A 700 -7.17 5.08 22.52
N LEU A 701 -7.39 6.05 21.61
CA LEU A 701 -8.16 7.26 21.92
C LEU A 701 -9.59 6.94 22.32
N PHE A 702 -10.29 6.11 21.55
CA PHE A 702 -11.68 5.75 21.83
C PHE A 702 -11.82 4.77 23.01
N GLU A 703 -10.83 3.91 23.26
CA GLU A 703 -10.75 3.06 24.46
C GLU A 703 -10.56 3.90 25.73
N ALA A 704 -9.69 4.91 25.70
CA ALA A 704 -9.47 5.78 26.85
C ALA A 704 -10.71 6.59 27.24
N LEU A 705 -11.63 6.85 26.31
CA LEU A 705 -12.91 7.47 26.62
C LEU A 705 -13.84 6.53 27.40
N GLN A 706 -13.68 5.22 27.26
CA GLN A 706 -14.54 4.23 27.92
C GLN A 706 -14.17 4.00 29.39
N SER A 707 -12.93 4.29 29.80
CA SER A 707 -12.45 4.07 31.18
C SER A 707 -13.06 5.02 32.22
N GLY A 708 -13.79 6.07 31.78
CA GLY A 708 -14.48 7.00 32.68
C GLY A 708 -15.93 6.60 33.02
N PRO A 709 -16.67 7.43 33.78
CA PRO A 709 -18.03 7.11 34.22
C PRO A 709 -19.00 6.92 33.04
N LYS A 710 -19.85 5.88 33.15
CA LYS A 710 -20.79 5.45 32.08
C LYS A 710 -21.82 6.53 31.73
N ASP A 711 -22.31 7.28 32.71
CA ASP A 711 -23.38 8.28 32.51
C ASP A 711 -22.96 9.46 31.62
N SER A 712 -21.65 9.75 31.52
CA SER A 712 -21.11 10.81 30.67
C SER A 712 -20.45 10.29 29.39
N LEU A 713 -20.44 8.97 29.16
CA LEU A 713 -19.74 8.34 28.05
C LEU A 713 -20.28 8.85 26.71
N ARG A 714 -21.61 8.92 26.55
CA ARG A 714 -22.27 9.46 25.34
C ARG A 714 -21.82 10.90 25.03
N ALA A 715 -21.81 11.79 26.03
CA ALA A 715 -21.41 13.18 25.85
C ALA A 715 -19.91 13.32 25.50
N ARG A 716 -19.04 12.52 26.13
CA ARG A 716 -17.61 12.49 25.84
C ARG A 716 -17.32 11.98 24.43
N LEU A 717 -18.00 10.91 24.00
CA LEU A 717 -17.91 10.38 22.64
C LEU A 717 -18.35 11.44 21.61
N ILE A 718 -19.49 12.10 21.82
CA ILE A 718 -19.97 13.16 20.92
C ILE A 718 -18.92 14.28 20.80
N CYS A 719 -18.31 14.71 21.91
CA CYS A 719 -17.32 15.78 21.90
C CYS A 719 -16.08 15.41 21.06
N VAL A 720 -15.49 14.24 21.30
CA VAL A 720 -14.30 13.79 20.55
C VAL A 720 -14.63 13.48 19.10
N CYS A 721 -15.78 12.85 18.82
CA CYS A 721 -16.23 12.61 17.46
C CYS A 721 -16.44 13.91 16.67
N ARG A 722 -16.97 14.98 17.29
CA ARG A 722 -17.05 16.30 16.62
C ARG A 722 -15.67 16.86 16.26
N ILE A 723 -14.68 16.69 17.15
CA ILE A 723 -13.30 17.14 16.88
C ILE A 723 -12.72 16.34 15.71
N PHE A 724 -12.87 15.02 15.75
CA PHE A 724 -12.37 14.13 14.71
C PHE A 724 -13.09 14.33 13.35
N ALA A 725 -14.41 14.51 13.36
CA ALA A 725 -15.20 14.75 12.17
C ALA A 725 -14.77 16.03 11.45
N LYS A 726 -14.34 17.08 12.17
CA LYS A 726 -13.80 18.29 11.54
C LYS A 726 -12.55 18.04 10.69
N SER A 727 -11.74 17.04 11.04
CA SER A 727 -10.54 16.62 10.29
C SER A 727 -10.81 15.53 9.25
N ALA A 728 -12.05 15.08 9.07
CA ALA A 728 -12.37 13.96 8.17
C ALA A 728 -11.97 14.22 6.70
N PHE A 729 -12.03 15.46 6.25
CA PHE A 729 -11.62 15.84 4.88
C PHE A 729 -10.12 15.69 4.65
N ASP A 730 -9.29 15.96 5.66
CA ASP A 730 -7.84 15.85 5.55
C ASP A 730 -7.40 14.38 5.42
N ILE A 731 -8.25 13.42 5.80
CA ILE A 731 -7.95 12.00 5.75
C ILE A 731 -7.99 11.47 4.30
N PRO A 732 -6.87 10.92 3.77
CA PRO A 732 -6.83 10.37 2.41
C PRO A 732 -7.79 9.17 2.21
N PRO A 733 -8.34 8.98 0.98
CA PRO A 733 -9.34 7.95 0.70
C PRO A 733 -8.97 6.52 1.13
N HIS A 734 -7.70 6.11 0.94
CA HIS A 734 -7.24 4.76 1.29
C HIS A 734 -7.22 4.46 2.80
N ARG A 735 -7.33 5.48 3.67
CA ARG A 735 -7.30 5.30 5.14
C ARG A 735 -8.68 5.31 5.78
N ARG A 736 -9.63 5.99 5.15
CA ARG A 736 -11.01 6.17 5.66
C ARG A 736 -11.65 4.84 6.06
N PRO A 737 -11.51 3.74 5.29
CA PRO A 737 -12.12 2.46 5.68
C PRO A 737 -11.53 1.87 6.96
N ARG A 738 -10.20 1.89 7.11
CA ARG A 738 -9.55 1.33 8.31
C ARG A 738 -9.80 2.16 9.56
N ILE A 739 -9.79 3.48 9.43
CA ILE A 739 -10.09 4.37 10.56
C ILE A 739 -11.55 4.22 10.99
N GLY A 740 -12.49 4.17 10.03
CA GLY A 740 -13.91 3.89 10.34
C GLY A 740 -14.09 2.54 11.04
N ALA A 741 -13.38 1.49 10.60
CA ALA A 741 -13.43 0.18 11.24
C ALA A 741 -12.85 0.18 12.67
N SER A 742 -11.74 0.87 12.91
CA SER A 742 -11.13 1.02 14.25
C SER A 742 -12.06 1.73 15.24
N ILE A 743 -12.74 2.79 14.81
CA ILE A 743 -13.73 3.49 15.64
C ILE A 743 -14.90 2.54 15.97
N ALA A 744 -15.38 1.81 14.97
CA ALA A 744 -16.47 0.86 15.16
C ALA A 744 -16.11 -0.30 16.10
N GLN A 745 -14.92 -0.86 16.00
CA GLN A 745 -14.49 -1.98 16.84
C GLN A 745 -14.25 -1.59 18.29
N THR A 746 -13.94 -0.33 18.56
CA THR A 746 -13.67 0.15 19.92
C THR A 746 -14.93 0.61 20.64
N VAL A 747 -15.86 1.27 19.96
CA VAL A 747 -17.04 1.86 20.61
C VAL A 747 -18.17 0.83 20.79
N PRO A 748 -18.94 0.86 21.90
CA PRO A 748 -20.12 0.01 22.07
C PRO A 748 -21.15 0.19 20.95
N LEU A 749 -21.79 -0.92 20.55
CA LEU A 749 -22.75 -0.99 19.44
C LEU A 749 -23.88 0.04 19.53
N GLU A 750 -24.35 0.33 20.75
CA GLU A 750 -25.44 1.26 21.04
C GLU A 750 -25.14 2.71 20.66
N HIS A 751 -23.86 3.09 20.52
CA HIS A 751 -23.46 4.47 20.27
C HIS A 751 -23.04 4.74 18.82
N ILE A 752 -22.88 3.70 17.99
CA ILE A 752 -22.48 3.82 16.59
C ILE A 752 -23.43 4.71 15.77
N PRO A 753 -24.77 4.56 15.87
CA PRO A 753 -25.71 5.41 15.12
C PRO A 753 -25.56 6.89 15.52
N THR A 754 -25.41 7.17 16.81
CA THR A 754 -25.11 8.50 17.35
C THR A 754 -23.81 9.08 16.78
N LEU A 755 -22.77 8.26 16.60
CA LEU A 755 -21.52 8.74 15.99
C LEU A 755 -21.72 9.13 14.53
N ILE A 756 -22.42 8.29 13.74
CA ILE A 756 -22.74 8.58 12.34
C ILE A 756 -23.52 9.88 12.23
N GLU A 757 -24.53 10.09 13.09
CA GLU A 757 -25.30 11.34 13.15
C GLU A 757 -24.41 12.56 13.42
N VAL A 758 -23.44 12.45 14.34
CA VAL A 758 -22.47 13.52 14.65
C VAL A 758 -21.54 13.82 13.46
N PHE A 759 -21.06 12.79 12.77
CA PHE A 759 -20.22 12.98 11.56
C PHE A 759 -20.99 13.73 10.46
N LEU A 760 -22.24 13.34 10.23
CA LEU A 760 -23.11 13.99 9.26
C LEU A 760 -23.49 15.41 9.67
N GLU A 761 -23.65 15.67 10.97
CA GLU A 761 -23.92 17.00 11.51
C GLU A 761 -22.74 17.94 11.26
N CYS A 762 -21.51 17.47 11.51
CA CYS A 762 -20.29 18.22 11.23
C CYS A 762 -20.12 18.52 9.74
N PHE A 763 -20.39 17.55 8.86
CA PHE A 763 -20.41 17.76 7.41
C PHE A 763 -21.38 18.87 7.01
N CYS A 764 -22.64 18.79 7.48
CA CYS A 764 -23.67 19.77 7.16
C CYS A 764 -23.40 21.16 7.76
N ALA A 765 -22.74 21.21 8.92
CA ALA A 765 -22.32 22.46 9.54
C ALA A 765 -21.31 23.21 8.67
N GLN A 766 -20.39 22.48 8.02
CA GLN A 766 -19.35 23.01 7.14
C GLN A 766 -19.85 23.30 5.71
N TRP A 767 -20.86 22.58 5.24
CA TRP A 767 -21.38 22.63 3.85
C TRP A 767 -21.56 24.05 3.28
N GLN A 768 -22.21 24.96 4.00
CA GLN A 768 -22.43 26.33 3.49
C GLN A 768 -21.17 27.19 3.46
N LYS A 769 -20.18 26.97 4.35
CA LYS A 769 -18.91 27.73 4.34
C LYS A 769 -18.10 27.42 3.09
N THR A 770 -18.15 26.17 2.63
CA THR A 770 -17.51 25.71 1.40
C THR A 770 -18.19 26.26 0.14
N CYS A 771 -19.50 26.54 0.20
CA CYS A 771 -20.26 27.16 -0.90
C CYS A 771 -20.18 28.69 -0.94
N SER A 772 -19.80 29.36 0.14
CA SER A 772 -19.87 30.83 0.29
C SER A 772 -18.53 31.53 0.45
N ALA A 773 -17.40 30.81 0.38
CA ALA A 773 -16.07 31.41 0.46
C ALA A 773 -15.82 32.41 -0.69
N PRO A 774 -15.70 33.72 -0.41
CA PRO A 774 -15.33 34.72 -1.40
C PRO A 774 -13.80 34.74 -1.56
N GLU A 775 -13.32 34.53 -2.78
CA GLU A 775 -12.16 35.19 -3.40
C GLU A 775 -10.81 35.33 -2.66
N ILE A 776 -10.43 34.42 -1.75
CA ILE A 776 -9.02 34.32 -1.31
C ILE A 776 -8.45 32.97 -1.71
N GLY A 777 -7.77 32.97 -2.86
CA GLY A 777 -6.91 31.86 -3.30
C GLY A 777 -7.59 30.87 -4.25
N ALA A 778 -8.04 31.34 -5.42
CA ALA A 778 -8.48 30.50 -6.52
C ALA A 778 -7.33 29.66 -7.11
N ARG A 779 -6.98 28.58 -6.42
CA ARG A 779 -6.36 27.38 -7.00
C ARG A 779 -6.99 26.18 -6.28
N ARG A 780 -8.01 25.55 -6.91
CA ARG A 780 -8.52 24.16 -6.71
C ARG A 780 -9.93 23.90 -6.14
N THR A 781 -10.85 24.83 -6.03
CA THR A 781 -12.22 24.51 -5.52
C THR A 781 -13.31 24.74 -6.57
N GLY A 782 -13.51 23.73 -7.43
CA GLY A 782 -14.72 23.57 -8.25
C GLY A 782 -15.72 22.57 -7.63
N PRO A 783 -16.85 22.24 -8.30
CA PRO A 783 -17.88 21.31 -7.81
C PRO A 783 -17.32 19.95 -7.36
N ILE A 784 -16.26 19.49 -8.02
CA ILE A 784 -15.52 18.25 -7.75
C ILE A 784 -14.91 18.24 -6.34
N ALA A 785 -14.57 19.41 -5.77
CA ALA A 785 -14.04 19.48 -4.42
C ALA A 785 -15.15 19.23 -3.36
N LEU A 786 -16.41 19.58 -3.66
CA LEU A 786 -17.53 19.34 -2.74
C LEU A 786 -17.89 17.85 -2.70
N ASP A 787 -17.88 17.19 -3.87
CA ASP A 787 -18.07 15.74 -3.97
C ASP A 787 -16.98 14.99 -3.19
N ASN A 788 -15.72 15.41 -3.33
CA ASN A 788 -14.60 14.83 -2.56
C ASN A 788 -14.74 15.02 -1.03
N VAL A 789 -15.37 16.12 -0.58
CA VAL A 789 -15.65 16.34 0.84
C VAL A 789 -16.76 15.39 1.30
N GLN A 790 -17.87 15.31 0.55
CA GLN A 790 -18.97 14.42 0.88
C GLN A 790 -18.51 12.95 0.92
N ASP A 791 -17.77 12.50 -0.08
CA ASP A 791 -17.20 11.15 -0.16
C ASP A 791 -16.37 10.81 1.09
N ALA A 792 -15.63 11.79 1.66
CA ALA A 792 -14.83 11.56 2.85
C ALA A 792 -15.66 11.18 4.08
N TYR A 793 -16.76 11.88 4.32
CA TYR A 793 -17.64 11.58 5.44
C TYR A 793 -18.43 10.30 5.19
N GLU A 794 -18.90 10.09 3.95
CA GLU A 794 -19.67 8.90 3.59
C GLU A 794 -18.82 7.62 3.67
N ASP A 795 -17.57 7.63 3.19
CA ASP A 795 -16.65 6.49 3.25
C ASP A 795 -16.43 6.02 4.71
N ILE A 796 -16.23 6.96 5.63
CA ILE A 796 -16.02 6.68 7.05
C ILE A 796 -17.30 6.12 7.68
N CYS A 797 -18.46 6.72 7.40
CA CYS A 797 -19.75 6.24 7.92
C CYS A 797 -20.07 4.83 7.41
N MET A 798 -19.84 4.57 6.13
CA MET A 798 -20.01 3.24 5.53
C MET A 798 -19.07 2.21 6.18
N ALA A 799 -17.81 2.57 6.42
CA ALA A 799 -16.85 1.68 7.07
C ALA A 799 -17.20 1.38 8.54
N MET A 800 -17.77 2.35 9.27
CA MET A 800 -18.26 2.13 10.64
C MET A 800 -19.38 1.09 10.66
N THR A 801 -20.35 1.18 9.75
CA THR A 801 -21.46 0.22 9.66
C THR A 801 -21.02 -1.16 9.17
N ALA A 802 -20.14 -1.20 8.16
CA ALA A 802 -19.63 -2.42 7.54
C ALA A 802 -18.96 -3.41 8.51
N SER A 803 -18.45 -2.93 9.64
CA SER A 803 -17.70 -3.74 10.61
C SER A 803 -18.57 -4.74 11.39
N PHE A 804 -19.90 -4.54 11.44
CA PHE A 804 -20.81 -5.30 12.29
C PHE A 804 -21.61 -6.38 11.56
N PRO A 805 -22.28 -7.32 12.26
CA PRO A 805 -23.21 -8.28 11.67
C PRO A 805 -24.37 -7.60 10.93
N ALA A 806 -25.02 -8.34 10.02
CA ALA A 806 -26.08 -7.80 9.18
C ALA A 806 -27.27 -7.25 9.99
N THR A 807 -27.64 -7.90 11.10
CA THR A 807 -28.72 -7.46 12.00
C THR A 807 -28.43 -6.11 12.64
N THR A 808 -27.19 -5.92 13.14
CA THR A 808 -26.76 -4.64 13.72
C THR A 808 -26.67 -3.53 12.68
N GLN A 809 -26.29 -3.85 11.44
CA GLN A 809 -26.33 -2.89 10.33
C GLN A 809 -27.76 -2.42 10.05
N LEU A 810 -28.73 -3.34 10.05
CA LEU A 810 -30.15 -3.01 9.87
C LEU A 810 -30.73 -2.23 11.05
N ALA A 811 -30.34 -2.56 12.28
CA ALA A 811 -30.70 -1.77 13.46
C ALA A 811 -30.14 -0.34 13.39
N THR A 812 -28.90 -0.17 12.91
CA THR A 812 -28.30 1.14 12.69
C THR A 812 -29.08 1.94 11.65
N CYS A 813 -29.47 1.32 10.52
CA CYS A 813 -30.34 1.97 9.53
C CYS A 813 -31.69 2.40 10.12
N LEU A 814 -32.29 1.55 10.96
CA LEU A 814 -33.55 1.86 11.65
C LEU A 814 -33.42 3.10 12.52
N GLU A 815 -32.37 3.16 13.35
CA GLU A 815 -32.12 4.31 14.23
C GLU A 815 -31.89 5.60 13.43
N LEU A 816 -31.14 5.55 12.33
CA LEU A 816 -30.96 6.71 11.45
C LEU A 816 -32.31 7.19 10.87
N ILE A 817 -33.16 6.29 10.37
CA ILE A 817 -34.47 6.67 9.83
C ILE A 817 -35.34 7.27 10.95
N GLN A 818 -35.37 6.66 12.12
CA GLN A 818 -36.11 7.16 13.27
C GLN A 818 -35.60 8.52 13.74
N PHE A 819 -34.29 8.75 13.73
CA PHE A 819 -33.69 10.06 14.03
C PHE A 819 -34.17 11.14 13.06
N ALA A 820 -34.20 10.82 11.75
CA ALA A 820 -34.75 11.72 10.73
C ALA A 820 -36.21 12.09 10.99
N VAL A 821 -37.03 11.11 11.39
CA VAL A 821 -38.45 11.28 11.71
C VAL A 821 -38.63 12.09 12.99
N GLN A 822 -37.83 11.83 14.03
CA GLN A 822 -37.85 12.57 15.30
C GLN A 822 -37.42 14.04 15.14
N LEU A 823 -36.56 14.33 14.16
CA LEU A 823 -36.27 15.71 13.76
C LEU A 823 -37.49 16.44 13.16
N GLY A 824 -38.57 15.76 12.80
CA GLY A 824 -39.85 16.35 12.39
C GLY A 824 -39.80 17.12 11.06
N THR A 825 -40.76 18.03 10.84
CA THR A 825 -40.85 18.90 9.64
C THR A 825 -40.11 20.23 9.85
N ASP A 826 -40.28 21.18 8.93
CA ASP A 826 -39.65 22.52 8.99
C ASP A 826 -40.23 23.43 10.07
N SER A 827 -41.35 23.04 10.70
CA SER A 827 -41.99 23.79 11.78
C SER A 827 -41.27 23.59 13.12
N ASN A 828 -41.10 24.68 13.88
CA ASN A 828 -40.50 24.68 15.23
C ASN A 828 -41.48 24.17 16.31
N ASP A 829 -41.95 22.93 16.20
CA ASP A 829 -42.63 22.26 17.32
C ASP A 829 -41.57 21.73 18.31
N ALA A 830 -41.00 22.64 19.09
CA ALA A 830 -39.97 22.34 20.09
C ALA A 830 -40.43 21.39 21.22
N LYS A 831 -41.75 21.14 21.34
CA LYS A 831 -42.33 20.37 22.46
C LYS A 831 -42.30 18.84 22.29
N ARG A 832 -41.78 18.31 21.17
CA ARG A 832 -41.80 16.85 20.87
C ARG A 832 -40.43 16.22 20.59
N VAL A 833 -39.33 16.99 20.60
CA VAL A 833 -38.00 16.46 20.23
C VAL A 833 -37.29 15.91 21.48
N PRO A 834 -36.85 14.63 21.51
CA PRO A 834 -36.10 14.07 22.63
C PRO A 834 -34.76 14.78 22.89
N GLN A 835 -34.33 14.84 24.16
CA GLN A 835 -33.03 15.45 24.55
C GLN A 835 -31.84 14.80 23.83
N SER A 836 -31.92 13.50 23.54
CA SER A 836 -30.92 12.75 22.78
C SER A 836 -30.69 13.27 21.35
N VAL A 837 -31.71 13.90 20.75
CA VAL A 837 -31.65 14.48 19.40
C VAL A 837 -31.10 15.90 19.45
N THR A 838 -31.48 16.67 20.47
CA THR A 838 -31.02 18.05 20.66
C THR A 838 -29.54 18.15 21.00
N ASP A 839 -28.98 17.14 21.66
CA ASP A 839 -27.54 17.06 21.97
C ASP A 839 -26.67 16.94 20.72
N ILE A 840 -27.22 16.38 19.65
CA ILE A 840 -26.54 16.13 18.38
C ILE A 840 -26.82 17.25 17.39
N PHE A 841 -28.10 17.54 17.11
CA PHE A 841 -28.53 18.56 16.17
C PHE A 841 -29.57 19.50 16.80
N ASP A 842 -29.13 20.70 17.13
CA ASP A 842 -29.98 21.73 17.72
C ASP A 842 -30.63 22.59 16.62
N LYS A 843 -31.95 22.47 16.45
CA LYS A 843 -32.73 23.23 15.45
C LYS A 843 -32.60 24.75 15.63
N SER A 844 -32.32 25.22 16.84
CA SER A 844 -32.18 26.66 17.12
C SER A 844 -30.85 27.23 16.63
N LYS A 845 -29.81 26.39 16.51
CA LYS A 845 -28.45 26.80 16.14
C LYS A 845 -28.20 26.76 14.64
N TYR A 846 -28.96 25.97 13.89
CA TYR A 846 -28.72 25.71 12.47
C TYR A 846 -29.77 26.35 11.55
N SER A 847 -29.34 26.78 10.36
CA SER A 847 -30.24 27.35 9.36
C SER A 847 -31.13 26.29 8.72
N LEU A 848 -32.31 26.68 8.25
CA LEU A 848 -33.29 25.79 7.61
C LEU A 848 -32.68 24.98 6.43
N PRO A 849 -31.85 25.56 5.53
CA PRO A 849 -31.21 24.77 4.47
C PRO A 849 -30.25 23.69 5.01
N LYS A 850 -29.56 23.94 6.13
CA LYS A 850 -28.68 22.94 6.77
C LYS A 850 -29.48 21.78 7.36
N LEU A 851 -30.60 22.06 8.02
CA LEU A 851 -31.51 21.04 8.53
C LEU A 851 -32.05 20.16 7.38
N ARG A 852 -32.46 20.78 6.28
CA ARG A 852 -32.93 20.07 5.08
C ARG A 852 -31.85 19.19 4.46
N HIS A 853 -30.64 19.73 4.32
CA HIS A 853 -29.49 18.99 3.79
C HIS A 853 -29.11 17.81 4.70
N PHE A 854 -29.06 18.03 6.02
CA PHE A 854 -28.76 16.99 7.00
C PHE A 854 -29.73 15.81 6.91
N ARG A 855 -31.05 16.07 6.88
CA ARG A 855 -32.06 15.01 6.68
C ARG A 855 -31.85 14.25 5.37
N PHE A 856 -31.55 14.96 4.29
CA PHE A 856 -31.34 14.37 2.97
C PHE A 856 -30.11 13.44 2.93
N VAL A 857 -28.99 13.88 3.52
CA VAL A 857 -27.74 13.10 3.57
C VAL A 857 -27.90 11.88 4.49
N LEU A 858 -28.59 12.04 5.62
CA LEU A 858 -28.81 10.97 6.59
C LEU A 858 -29.67 9.83 6.03
N ILE A 859 -30.75 10.15 5.32
CA ILE A 859 -31.50 9.13 4.55
C ILE A 859 -30.67 8.57 3.37
N GLY A 860 -29.81 9.40 2.77
CA GLY A 860 -28.85 8.97 1.75
C GLY A 860 -27.89 7.89 2.23
N ILE A 861 -27.31 8.05 3.43
CA ILE A 861 -26.45 7.03 4.07
C ILE A 861 -27.24 5.77 4.37
N ALA A 862 -28.44 5.88 4.97
CA ALA A 862 -29.27 4.71 5.25
C ALA A 862 -29.56 3.89 3.97
N ALA A 863 -29.86 4.56 2.85
CA ALA A 863 -30.04 3.90 1.56
C ALA A 863 -28.75 3.24 1.02
N LYS A 864 -27.58 3.86 1.23
CA LYS A 864 -26.27 3.31 0.82
C LYS A 864 -25.87 2.09 1.64
N VAL A 865 -26.13 2.07 2.95
CA VAL A 865 -25.89 0.90 3.81
C VAL A 865 -26.71 -0.31 3.34
N LEU A 866 -27.99 -0.11 3.04
CA LEU A 866 -28.86 -1.16 2.51
C LEU A 866 -28.46 -1.65 1.10
N GLN A 867 -27.69 -0.86 0.36
CA GLN A 867 -27.15 -1.23 -0.96
C GLN A 867 -25.77 -1.90 -0.87
N SER A 868 -25.13 -1.91 0.30
CA SER A 868 -23.76 -2.39 0.47
C SER A 868 -23.62 -3.85 0.08
N LYS A 869 -22.68 -4.17 -0.82
CA LYS A 869 -22.39 -5.56 -1.19
C LYS A 869 -22.01 -6.41 0.03
N GLN A 870 -21.29 -5.83 0.99
CA GLN A 870 -20.88 -6.53 2.21
C GLN A 870 -22.07 -6.95 3.08
N LEU A 871 -23.17 -6.19 3.06
CA LEU A 871 -24.40 -6.57 3.76
C LEU A 871 -25.01 -7.82 3.11
N TYR A 872 -25.09 -7.86 1.78
CA TYR A 872 -25.58 -9.04 1.04
C TYR A 872 -24.68 -10.27 1.23
N ASP A 873 -23.35 -10.08 1.22
CA ASP A 873 -22.39 -11.17 1.45
C ASP A 873 -22.48 -11.72 2.89
N LYS A 874 -22.81 -10.88 3.89
CA LYS A 874 -23.04 -11.31 5.28
C LYS A 874 -24.42 -11.93 5.50
N LEU A 875 -25.44 -11.49 4.76
CA LEU A 875 -26.79 -12.07 4.81
C LEU A 875 -26.83 -13.45 4.14
N SER A 876 -26.03 -13.67 3.10
CA SER A 876 -25.98 -14.96 2.40
C SER A 876 -25.25 -16.06 3.19
N SER A 877 -24.49 -15.70 4.22
CA SER A 877 -23.75 -16.64 5.08
C SER A 877 -24.54 -17.14 6.30
N VAL A 878 -25.75 -16.62 6.56
CA VAL A 878 -26.59 -17.00 7.70
C VAL A 878 -27.64 -18.03 7.25
N ASP A 879 -27.91 -19.04 8.08
CA ASP A 879 -28.92 -20.05 7.80
C ASP A 879 -30.33 -19.43 7.72
N ASP A 880 -31.15 -19.93 6.79
CA ASP A 880 -32.47 -19.36 6.48
C ASP A 880 -33.40 -19.25 7.70
N ASP A 881 -33.36 -20.21 8.63
CA ASP A 881 -34.21 -20.25 9.83
C ASP A 881 -33.79 -19.24 10.89
N GLU A 882 -32.48 -19.06 11.10
CA GLU A 882 -31.92 -18.04 11.99
C GLU A 882 -32.12 -16.65 11.40
N LEU A 883 -31.94 -16.52 10.08
CA LEU A 883 -32.18 -15.29 9.33
C LEU A 883 -33.65 -14.85 9.41
N LEU A 884 -34.59 -15.79 9.30
CA LEU A 884 -36.02 -15.52 9.50
C LEU A 884 -36.33 -14.99 10.90
N ALA A 885 -35.76 -15.59 11.94
CA ALA A 885 -35.99 -15.19 13.34
C ALA A 885 -35.38 -13.81 13.68
N GLU A 886 -34.17 -13.53 13.20
CA GLU A 886 -33.44 -12.30 13.53
C GLU A 886 -33.88 -11.08 12.70
N ILE A 887 -34.26 -11.29 11.43
CA ILE A 887 -34.63 -10.19 10.52
C ILE A 887 -36.11 -9.81 10.65
N GLU A 888 -37.00 -10.71 11.09
CA GLU A 888 -38.43 -10.40 11.26
C GLU A 888 -38.70 -9.14 12.13
N PRO A 889 -38.20 -9.02 13.39
CA PRO A 889 -38.52 -7.86 14.23
C PRO A 889 -37.91 -6.56 13.66
N THR A 890 -36.69 -6.64 13.15
CA THR A 890 -35.96 -5.49 12.59
C THR A 890 -36.59 -5.03 11.28
N GLY A 891 -36.98 -5.97 10.41
CA GLY A 891 -37.67 -5.71 9.14
C GLY A 891 -39.04 -5.09 9.34
N LEU A 892 -39.82 -5.54 10.33
CA LEU A 892 -41.10 -4.92 10.69
C LEU A 892 -40.92 -3.46 11.12
N ASN A 893 -39.93 -3.20 11.98
CA ASN A 893 -39.64 -1.85 12.46
C ASN A 893 -39.10 -0.94 11.34
N LEU A 894 -38.32 -1.47 10.40
CA LEU A 894 -37.86 -0.74 9.22
C LEU A 894 -39.03 -0.34 8.31
N VAL A 895 -39.98 -1.25 8.06
CA VAL A 895 -41.19 -0.94 7.28
C VAL A 895 -42.03 0.12 7.97
N ARG A 896 -42.20 0.04 9.30
CA ARG A 896 -42.87 1.07 10.10
C ARG A 896 -42.17 2.43 9.98
N ALA A 897 -40.84 2.45 10.15
CA ALA A 897 -40.06 3.68 10.06
C ALA A 897 -40.14 4.34 8.66
N CYS A 898 -40.24 3.55 7.59
CA CYS A 898 -40.50 4.09 6.25
C CYS A 898 -41.90 4.71 6.10
N VAL A 899 -42.93 4.10 6.71
CA VAL A 899 -44.28 4.69 6.71
C VAL A 899 -44.30 5.99 7.51
N ASP A 900 -43.62 6.02 8.65
CA ASP A 900 -43.51 7.23 9.48
C ASP A 900 -42.74 8.34 8.74
N LEU A 901 -41.73 7.98 7.96
CA LEU A 901 -40.98 8.90 7.09
C LEU A 901 -41.85 9.46 5.97
N ASP A 902 -42.64 8.63 5.28
CA ASP A 902 -43.58 9.06 4.25
C ASP A 902 -44.64 10.00 4.84
N GLU A 903 -45.17 9.69 6.02
CA GLU A 903 -46.13 10.55 6.71
C GLU A 903 -45.52 11.90 7.10
N MET A 904 -44.26 11.91 7.56
CA MET A 904 -43.52 13.15 7.83
C MET A 904 -43.37 13.99 6.56
N ILE A 905 -43.01 13.38 5.43
CA ILE A 905 -42.84 14.07 4.14
C ILE A 905 -44.17 14.66 3.66
N GLU A 906 -45.27 13.92 3.77
CA GLU A 906 -46.60 14.43 3.42
C GLU A 906 -47.01 15.61 4.29
N ARG A 907 -46.84 15.52 5.62
CA ARG A 907 -47.10 16.64 6.54
C ARG A 907 -46.23 17.86 6.18
N GLY A 908 -44.97 17.63 5.82
CA GLY A 908 -44.05 18.67 5.35
C GLY A 908 -44.51 19.33 4.06
N ASN A 909 -45.02 18.56 3.10
CA ASN A 909 -45.50 19.06 1.81
C ASN A 909 -46.83 19.83 1.94
N VAL A 910 -47.73 19.41 2.83
CA VAL A 910 -49.00 20.09 3.11
C VAL A 910 -48.80 21.43 3.83
N ALA A 911 -47.75 21.56 4.65
CA ALA A 911 -47.42 22.80 5.36
C ALA A 911 -46.82 23.90 4.44
N VAL A 912 -46.54 23.62 3.17
CA VAL A 912 -45.95 24.58 2.22
C VAL A 912 -47.05 25.49 1.65
N SER A 913 -47.00 26.79 1.96
CA SER A 913 -47.80 27.80 1.26
C SER A 913 -47.38 27.86 -0.21
N GLN A 914 -48.32 28.05 -1.14
CA GLN A 914 -48.15 27.86 -2.59
C GLN A 914 -47.00 28.68 -3.26
N GLU A 915 -46.34 29.59 -2.54
CA GLU A 915 -45.40 30.56 -3.09
C GLU A 915 -43.91 30.14 -3.03
N ASP A 916 -43.51 29.17 -2.19
CA ASP A 916 -42.10 28.76 -2.04
C ASP A 916 -41.70 27.58 -2.94
N ALA A 917 -41.39 27.86 -4.21
CA ALA A 917 -40.97 26.86 -5.20
C ALA A 917 -39.75 26.03 -4.77
N ALA A 918 -38.81 26.61 -4.00
CA ALA A 918 -37.61 25.92 -3.52
C ALA A 918 -37.93 24.88 -2.43
N THR A 919 -38.85 25.18 -1.52
CA THR A 919 -39.31 24.26 -0.47
C THR A 919 -40.05 23.07 -1.07
N LYS A 920 -40.90 23.31 -2.07
CA LYS A 920 -41.59 22.25 -2.80
C LYS A 920 -40.61 21.32 -3.52
N ARG A 921 -39.58 21.87 -4.19
CA ARG A 921 -38.53 21.06 -4.84
C ARG A 921 -37.77 20.17 -3.86
N TYR A 922 -37.48 20.67 -2.66
CA TYR A 922 -36.82 19.88 -1.60
C TYR A 922 -37.67 18.68 -1.16
N TRP A 923 -38.94 18.90 -0.81
CA TRP A 923 -39.81 17.81 -0.34
C TRP A 923 -40.08 16.78 -1.44
N VAL A 924 -40.16 17.19 -2.71
CA VAL A 924 -40.19 16.27 -3.85
C VAL A 924 -38.91 15.44 -3.94
N ALA A 925 -37.73 16.06 -3.82
CA ALA A 925 -36.47 15.33 -3.82
C ALA A 925 -36.33 14.36 -2.63
N MET A 926 -36.84 14.76 -1.46
CA MET A 926 -36.89 13.92 -0.26
C MET A 926 -37.83 12.71 -0.46
N SER A 927 -38.98 12.91 -1.09
CA SER A 927 -39.91 11.83 -1.45
C SER A 927 -39.26 10.78 -2.36
N VAL A 928 -38.51 11.20 -3.38
CA VAL A 928 -37.78 10.28 -4.28
C VAL A 928 -36.72 9.48 -3.51
N LYS A 929 -36.04 10.11 -2.54
CA LYS A 929 -35.08 9.40 -1.68
C LYS A 929 -35.74 8.40 -0.74
N ALA A 930 -36.87 8.75 -0.13
CA ALA A 930 -37.65 7.84 0.71
C ALA A 930 -38.18 6.64 -0.10
N GLU A 931 -38.62 6.86 -1.34
CA GLU A 931 -39.04 5.79 -2.24
C GLU A 931 -37.87 4.87 -2.61
N THR A 932 -36.68 5.44 -2.89
CA THR A 932 -35.46 4.66 -3.12
C THR A 932 -35.13 3.80 -1.89
N LEU A 933 -35.21 4.35 -0.68
CA LEU A 933 -34.97 3.63 0.57
C LEU A 933 -35.97 2.46 0.72
N ALA A 934 -37.26 2.71 0.51
CA ALA A 934 -38.30 1.70 0.56
C ALA A 934 -38.09 0.62 -0.51
N GLU A 935 -37.63 0.96 -1.71
CA GLU A 935 -37.21 0.01 -2.74
C GLU A 935 -36.06 -0.88 -2.26
N ARG A 936 -35.01 -0.32 -1.65
CA ARG A 936 -33.88 -1.11 -1.12
C ARG A 936 -34.30 -2.07 -0.01
N ILE A 937 -35.14 -1.65 0.93
CA ILE A 937 -35.67 -2.52 1.98
C ILE A 937 -36.48 -3.66 1.36
N ARG A 938 -37.33 -3.35 0.37
CA ARG A 938 -38.09 -4.37 -0.38
C ARG A 938 -37.15 -5.41 -1.00
N HIS A 939 -36.08 -4.99 -1.66
CA HIS A 939 -35.13 -5.93 -2.28
C HIS A 939 -34.32 -6.76 -1.30
N LEU A 940 -34.01 -6.22 -0.13
CA LEU A 940 -33.18 -6.89 0.87
C LEU A 940 -33.88 -8.08 1.52
N LEU A 941 -35.19 -7.99 1.77
CA LEU A 941 -35.95 -9.02 2.50
C LEU A 941 -36.15 -10.28 1.63
N PRO A 942 -35.78 -11.48 2.11
CA PRO A 942 -36.13 -12.73 1.43
C PRO A 942 -37.63 -12.92 1.27
N GLY A 943 -38.05 -13.71 0.27
CA GLY A 943 -39.47 -13.94 -0.03
C GLY A 943 -40.27 -14.52 1.15
N GLY A 944 -39.69 -15.45 1.91
CA GLY A 944 -40.31 -16.01 3.13
C GLY A 944 -40.53 -14.97 4.22
N VAL A 945 -39.47 -14.24 4.60
CA VAL A 945 -39.53 -13.13 5.58
C VAL A 945 -40.58 -12.09 5.15
N ALA A 946 -40.59 -11.71 3.88
CA ALA A 946 -41.55 -10.76 3.35
C ALA A 946 -43.00 -11.29 3.45
N ALA A 947 -43.25 -12.56 3.13
CA ALA A 947 -44.58 -13.17 3.22
C ALA A 947 -45.11 -13.15 4.67
N ARG A 948 -44.27 -13.52 5.64
CA ARG A 948 -44.62 -13.49 7.07
C ARG A 948 -44.83 -12.09 7.59
N LEU A 949 -43.99 -11.12 7.20
CA LEU A 949 -44.17 -9.71 7.55
C LEU A 949 -45.50 -9.17 7.03
N VAL A 950 -45.84 -9.45 5.76
CA VAL A 950 -47.10 -9.00 5.16
C VAL A 950 -48.29 -9.63 5.89
N ALA A 951 -48.25 -10.94 6.16
CA ALA A 951 -49.31 -11.63 6.91
C ALA A 951 -49.50 -11.02 8.31
N ARG A 952 -48.41 -10.73 9.03
CA ARG A 952 -48.44 -10.12 10.36
C ARG A 952 -49.01 -8.71 10.36
N ILE A 953 -48.63 -7.88 9.39
CA ILE A 953 -49.15 -6.51 9.23
C ILE A 953 -50.66 -6.53 8.92
N LEU A 954 -51.11 -7.45 8.06
CA LEU A 954 -52.51 -7.57 7.67
C LEU A 954 -53.41 -8.21 8.75
N LYS A 955 -52.86 -9.01 9.66
CA LYS A 955 -53.57 -9.57 10.82
C LYS A 955 -53.77 -8.58 11.96
N GLN A 956 -52.95 -7.53 12.05
CA GLN A 956 -53.09 -6.54 13.12
C GLN A 956 -54.24 -5.58 12.81
N ASP A 957 -55.23 -5.53 13.71
CA ASP A 957 -56.42 -4.67 13.57
C ASP A 957 -56.10 -3.17 13.70
N ASP A 958 -55.06 -2.83 14.46
CA ASP A 958 -54.68 -1.47 14.89
C ASP A 958 -53.71 -0.74 13.94
N VAL A 959 -53.50 -1.29 12.73
CA VAL A 959 -52.50 -0.77 11.78
C VAL A 959 -53.10 0.23 10.79
N ASN A 960 -52.43 1.38 10.63
CA ASN A 960 -52.75 2.43 9.66
C ASN A 960 -53.00 1.87 8.24
N LEU A 961 -54.02 2.38 7.54
CA LEU A 961 -54.36 2.01 6.16
C LEU A 961 -53.16 2.08 5.20
N LYS A 962 -52.30 3.09 5.37
CA LYS A 962 -51.07 3.27 4.58
C LYS A 962 -50.05 2.15 4.79
N MET A 963 -49.94 1.65 6.01
CA MET A 963 -49.03 0.54 6.32
C MET A 963 -49.54 -0.78 5.71
N ARG A 964 -50.87 -0.96 5.64
CA ARG A 964 -51.47 -2.08 4.89
C ARG A 964 -51.26 -1.94 3.38
N GLU A 965 -51.41 -0.73 2.82
CA GLU A 965 -51.13 -0.46 1.41
C GLU A 965 -49.67 -0.76 1.05
N LYS A 966 -48.72 -0.29 1.87
CA LYS A 966 -47.28 -0.53 1.67
C LYS A 966 -46.91 -2.02 1.81
N ALA A 967 -47.56 -2.76 2.71
CA ALA A 967 -47.38 -4.20 2.82
C ALA A 967 -47.86 -4.94 1.56
N LEU A 968 -49.00 -4.53 0.98
CA LEU A 968 -49.50 -5.09 -0.29
C LEU A 968 -48.62 -4.70 -1.48
N GLN A 969 -48.08 -3.47 -1.50
CA GLN A 969 -47.10 -3.06 -2.52
C GLN A 969 -45.80 -3.86 -2.41
N LEU A 970 -45.30 -4.13 -1.19
CA LEU A 970 -44.16 -5.03 -0.95
C LEU A 970 -44.44 -6.43 -1.50
N ALA A 971 -45.62 -7.01 -1.23
CA ALA A 971 -46.02 -8.31 -1.75
C ALA A 971 -46.07 -8.32 -3.29
N ASN A 972 -46.65 -7.30 -3.91
CA ASN A 972 -46.75 -7.20 -5.36
C ASN A 972 -45.38 -7.09 -6.02
N VAL A 973 -44.50 -6.22 -5.50
CA VAL A 973 -43.14 -6.06 -6.04
C VAL A 973 -42.31 -7.33 -5.88
N LYS A 974 -42.44 -8.02 -4.74
CA LYS A 974 -41.76 -9.31 -4.51
C LYS A 974 -42.20 -10.38 -5.50
N LEU A 975 -43.51 -10.50 -5.75
CA LEU A 975 -44.05 -11.45 -6.72
C LEU A 975 -43.62 -11.12 -8.15
N MET A 976 -43.57 -9.84 -8.51
CA MET A 976 -43.19 -9.39 -9.85
C MET A 976 -41.69 -9.52 -10.15
N GLN A 977 -40.82 -9.25 -9.17
CA GLN A 977 -39.36 -9.22 -9.37
C GLN A 977 -38.71 -10.58 -9.14
N ASP A 978 -39.05 -11.23 -8.03
CA ASP A 978 -38.43 -12.52 -7.67
C ASP A 978 -39.13 -13.67 -8.42
N GLY A 979 -40.33 -13.45 -8.98
CA GLY A 979 -41.15 -14.44 -9.69
C GLY A 979 -41.75 -15.51 -8.78
N TYR A 980 -41.24 -15.60 -7.56
CA TYR A 980 -41.64 -16.52 -6.51
C TYR A 980 -41.39 -15.85 -5.15
N LEU A 981 -42.24 -16.13 -4.18
CA LEU A 981 -41.92 -15.85 -2.76
C LEU A 981 -41.03 -16.96 -2.15
N TYR A 982 -40.62 -17.96 -2.96
CA TYR A 982 -40.00 -19.20 -2.51
C TYR A 982 -38.90 -19.74 -3.43
N LYS A 983 -37.74 -20.10 -2.85
CA LYS A 983 -36.76 -21.01 -3.46
C LYS A 983 -36.47 -22.14 -2.47
N ASN A 984 -36.14 -23.32 -2.99
CA ASN A 984 -36.02 -24.62 -2.29
C ASN A 984 -35.18 -24.63 -0.99
N SER A 985 -35.74 -24.14 0.12
CA SER A 985 -35.27 -24.39 1.48
C SER A 985 -36.48 -24.72 2.38
N SER A 986 -36.31 -25.75 3.21
CA SER A 986 -37.36 -26.62 3.77
C SER A 986 -38.31 -26.00 4.82
N VAL A 987 -38.38 -24.66 4.97
CA VAL A 987 -39.16 -24.01 6.05
C VAL A 987 -40.25 -23.01 5.59
N ASN A 988 -40.47 -22.78 4.30
CA ASN A 988 -41.32 -21.66 3.84
C ASN A 988 -42.78 -21.98 3.39
N GLU A 989 -43.23 -23.24 3.31
CA GLU A 989 -44.62 -23.54 2.87
C GLU A 989 -45.69 -23.04 3.87
N LYS A 990 -45.40 -23.14 5.17
CA LYS A 990 -46.32 -22.73 6.24
C LYS A 990 -46.63 -21.24 6.18
N GLU A 991 -45.63 -20.41 5.92
CA GLU A 991 -45.76 -18.94 5.90
C GLU A 991 -46.56 -18.45 4.69
N LEU A 992 -46.45 -19.14 3.55
CA LEU A 992 -47.26 -18.85 2.36
C LEU A 992 -48.73 -19.24 2.54
N ILE A 993 -48.98 -20.39 3.17
CA ILE A 993 -50.35 -20.80 3.54
C ILE A 993 -50.94 -19.78 4.52
N GLU A 994 -50.15 -19.30 5.48
CA GLU A 994 -50.57 -18.25 6.40
C GLU A 994 -50.87 -16.93 5.67
N LEU A 995 -50.03 -16.49 4.73
CA LEU A 995 -50.30 -15.31 3.93
C LEU A 995 -51.57 -15.46 3.07
N ALA A 996 -51.75 -16.60 2.41
CA ALA A 996 -52.91 -16.88 1.56
C ALA A 996 -54.22 -16.92 2.38
N THR A 997 -54.19 -17.51 3.58
CA THR A 997 -55.36 -17.52 4.48
C THR A 997 -55.73 -16.12 4.94
N VAL A 998 -54.75 -15.27 5.27
CA VAL A 998 -55.01 -13.87 5.62
C VAL A 998 -55.57 -13.11 4.42
N LEU A 999 -54.94 -13.19 3.24
CA LEU A 999 -55.44 -12.50 2.04
C LEU A 999 -56.87 -12.93 1.69
N ASN A 1000 -57.21 -14.21 1.83
CA ASN A 1000 -58.57 -14.71 1.62
C ASN A 1000 -59.60 -14.13 2.62
N GLN A 1001 -59.20 -13.81 3.86
CA GLN A 1001 -60.09 -13.13 4.82
C GLN A 1001 -60.39 -11.68 4.39
N TRP A 1002 -59.45 -11.04 3.68
CA TRP A 1002 -59.60 -9.68 3.17
C TRP A 1002 -60.38 -9.61 1.84
N ILE A 1003 -60.39 -10.70 1.05
CA ILE A 1003 -61.16 -10.80 -0.19
C ILE A 1003 -62.64 -11.08 0.13
N LYS A 1004 -63.45 -10.03 0.24
CA LYS A 1004 -64.91 -10.15 0.37
C LYS A 1004 -65.55 -10.25 -1.02
N PRO A 1005 -66.39 -11.27 -1.30
CA PRO A 1005 -67.14 -11.33 -2.56
C PRO A 1005 -68.18 -10.20 -2.61
N SER A 1006 -67.93 -9.16 -3.40
CA SER A 1006 -68.92 -8.11 -3.68
C SER A 1006 -69.97 -8.65 -4.65
N ARG A 1007 -71.03 -9.28 -4.12
CA ARG A 1007 -72.14 -9.82 -4.93
C ARG A 1007 -73.29 -8.84 -5.18
N GLY A 1008 -73.15 -7.55 -4.87
CA GLY A 1008 -74.26 -6.60 -4.92
C GLY A 1008 -74.09 -5.36 -5.80
N ASP A 1009 -72.86 -4.89 -6.05
CA ASP A 1009 -72.64 -3.51 -6.51
C ASP A 1009 -71.94 -3.49 -7.87
N LYS A 1010 -72.74 -3.50 -8.95
CA LYS A 1010 -72.26 -3.59 -10.36
C LYS A 1010 -71.27 -2.47 -10.70
N ASP A 1011 -71.41 -1.30 -10.08
CA ASP A 1011 -70.54 -0.16 -10.34
C ASP A 1011 -69.16 -0.31 -9.68
N LYS A 1012 -69.08 -0.92 -8.49
CA LYS A 1012 -67.79 -1.26 -7.86
C LYS A 1012 -67.06 -2.37 -8.61
N ALA A 1013 -67.80 -3.37 -9.09
CA ALA A 1013 -67.21 -4.42 -9.94
C ALA A 1013 -66.68 -3.86 -11.27
N ARG A 1014 -67.40 -2.91 -11.89
CA ARG A 1014 -66.93 -2.18 -13.07
C ARG A 1014 -65.70 -1.31 -12.76
N PHE A 1015 -65.67 -0.64 -11.61
CA PHE A 1015 -64.54 0.19 -11.18
C PHE A 1015 -63.27 -0.65 -10.95
N CYS A 1016 -63.40 -1.81 -10.29
CA CYS A 1016 -62.31 -2.76 -10.13
C CYS A 1016 -61.81 -3.32 -11.48
N ASN A 1017 -62.71 -3.66 -12.40
CA ASN A 1017 -62.34 -4.07 -13.77
C ASN A 1017 -61.66 -2.94 -14.55
N TYR A 1018 -62.10 -1.69 -14.37
CA TYR A 1018 -61.49 -0.54 -15.03
C TYR A 1018 -60.07 -0.26 -14.51
N ILE A 1019 -59.84 -0.43 -13.20
CA ILE A 1019 -58.51 -0.36 -12.59
C ILE A 1019 -57.61 -1.52 -13.06
N TYR A 1020 -58.16 -2.75 -13.15
CA TYR A 1020 -57.44 -3.91 -13.69
C TYR A 1020 -56.95 -3.66 -15.13
N TYR A 1021 -57.81 -3.11 -16.01
CA TYR A 1021 -57.43 -2.74 -17.37
C TYR A 1021 -56.37 -1.63 -17.45
N ARG A 1022 -56.28 -0.77 -16.44
CA ARG A 1022 -55.27 0.31 -16.36
C ARG A 1022 -53.93 -0.16 -15.79
N LEU A 1023 -53.91 -1.26 -15.05
CA LEU A 1023 -52.74 -1.85 -14.40
C LEU A 1023 -52.09 -2.98 -15.22
N ASN A 1024 -52.42 -3.13 -16.50
CA ASN A 1024 -51.70 -4.02 -17.40
C ASN A 1024 -50.22 -3.60 -17.51
N ILE A 1025 -49.40 -4.34 -16.75
CA ILE A 1025 -48.06 -4.83 -17.10
C ILE A 1025 -48.00 -5.22 -18.58
#